data_AF-A0ABD7LA19-F1
#
_entry.id   AF-A0ABD7LA19-F1
#
_cell.length_a   1.000
_cell.length_b   1.000
_cell.length_c   1.000
_cell.angle_alpha   90.00
_cell.angle_beta   90.00
_cell.angle_gamma   90.00
#
_symmetry.space_group_name_H-M   'P 1'
#
loop_
_entity.id
_entity.type
_entity.pdbx_description
1 polymer ?
#
loop_
_entity_poly.entity_id
_entity_poly.type
_entity_poly.pdbx_seq_one_letter_code
_entity_poly.pdbx_strand_id
1 'polypeptide(L)'
;MRHDRTAPMLPIDDTPRRRFLKQSAALLTAGVAVGFRLADATAAGPRASGDPNPAAGEFEPNAWVRVLPDDTIKLVVHKHDSGTGTRTALAALVAEELDVDPFRVEVITPEDPFFADYIHPLWKVFSTGGSTSVAMEYDRLREAGATARAMLVEAAARQWNVRASTCTTADGAVQHAASGRRATYGALASAAARLPAPQRVALKDPAQFRYIGKLRRKRGAAQKADGSFPYSIDVSLPGMLVAVVTRAPVIDARVRSVDAKAALAMPGVRDVLLIPPRPDVLGGNQAGVAVLADDYWSAHRAQAALKIEWEDSLFETFDSSTLAARQAAWVDDPAARVVPTIRDGDPVNASLAGARTVDATYAMPYKAANPLEPINVTVWARDGGIEYWGGLQVPSTAMEAAQVIGGIPAHRVTLHERVSGGSFGARESKYWLFEATWLAVKTGKPVKLMNSREDEMRALFYHAASCHRARAVLDARGNLASLWLRGVMPASPQQWEPGYLERADRMDFSTTEALTKWEFAYAAPHRDIGWIRLETGVPTGWYRAVSYIPNVFAVESLMDEAAHAAARDPVEFRLAHMRDRPRHAAVLREAATRAGWGQPLPDGVALGIATNQAYDSYVAVVARVARRGWRGAGRQAHLRRRLRDRGVAGRRRGAAVRRADVGPRPRDVRPDRHPQRPRAAVKLRHLSRDAHERHAGNRHSRRAGRPRKAGRCRRAVESCRDAGDRERGVPIDRQTVA
;
A
#
# COMPACT_ATOMS: atom_id res chain seq x y z
N MET A 1 15.05 -28.18 -47.89
CA MET A 1 15.36 -27.50 -49.17
C MET A 1 16.11 -26.23 -48.86
N ARG A 2 17.27 -26.03 -49.49
CA ARG A 2 18.04 -24.77 -49.44
C ARG A 2 17.39 -23.73 -50.35
N HIS A 3 17.40 -22.45 -49.96
CA HIS A 3 17.88 -21.36 -50.80
C HIS A 3 18.20 -20.10 -49.97
N ASP A 4 19.47 -19.69 -50.06
CA ASP A 4 20.09 -18.35 -49.94
C ASP A 4 19.25 -17.25 -50.67
N ARG A 5 19.30 -15.93 -50.45
CA ARG A 5 20.32 -14.98 -49.94
C ARG A 5 19.73 -13.54 -49.84
N THR A 6 20.18 -12.79 -48.83
CA THR A 6 20.58 -11.35 -48.78
C THR A 6 19.79 -10.21 -49.47
N ALA A 7 19.41 -9.19 -48.67
CA ALA A 7 19.49 -7.76 -49.01
C ALA A 7 19.73 -6.90 -47.73
N PRO A 8 20.47 -5.76 -47.79
CA PRO A 8 20.97 -5.03 -46.61
C PRO A 8 19.98 -4.01 -46.02
N MET A 9 20.07 -3.83 -44.71
CA MET A 9 19.33 -2.80 -43.95
C MET A 9 19.90 -1.39 -44.19
N LEU A 10 19.01 -0.45 -44.52
CA LEU A 10 19.29 1.00 -44.56
C LEU A 10 19.24 1.61 -43.14
N PRO A 11 19.95 2.73 -42.88
CA PRO A 11 20.04 3.34 -41.55
C PRO A 11 18.74 4.05 -41.15
N ILE A 12 18.40 3.94 -39.86
CA ILE A 12 17.26 4.59 -39.20
C ILE A 12 17.56 6.10 -39.07
N ASP A 13 16.67 6.91 -39.63
CA ASP A 13 16.70 8.37 -39.64
C ASP A 13 16.25 8.96 -38.28
N ASP A 14 17.06 9.89 -37.77
CA ASP A 14 17.07 10.37 -36.39
C ASP A 14 16.32 11.72 -36.27
N THR A 15 15.05 11.75 -36.68
CA THR A 15 14.29 13.00 -36.82
C THR A 15 13.02 13.10 -35.93
N PRO A 16 13.18 13.35 -34.62
CA PRO A 16 12.17 14.11 -33.84
C PRO A 16 12.65 15.50 -33.38
N ARG A 17 13.95 15.81 -33.44
CA ARG A 17 14.51 17.08 -32.92
C ARG A 17 14.43 18.28 -33.86
N ARG A 18 14.17 18.08 -35.16
CA ARG A 18 14.15 19.17 -36.17
C ARG A 18 12.76 19.72 -36.50
N ARG A 19 11.68 19.15 -35.96
CA ARG A 19 10.29 19.65 -36.13
C ARG A 19 9.86 20.62 -35.01
N PHE A 20 10.57 20.62 -33.88
CA PHE A 20 10.29 21.49 -32.73
C PHE A 20 10.82 22.93 -32.91
N LEU A 21 11.88 23.13 -33.69
CA LEU A 21 12.48 24.46 -33.93
C LEU A 21 11.85 25.25 -35.10
N LYS A 22 10.80 24.73 -35.74
CA LYS A 22 10.04 25.45 -36.79
C LYS A 22 8.68 25.97 -36.32
N GLN A 23 8.25 25.69 -35.09
CA GLN A 23 7.01 26.22 -34.50
C GLN A 23 7.23 27.44 -33.60
N SER A 24 8.48 27.83 -33.34
CA SER A 24 8.86 28.94 -32.45
C SER A 24 9.16 30.27 -33.16
N ALA A 25 8.78 30.44 -34.44
CA ALA A 25 9.07 31.65 -35.24
C ALA A 25 7.85 32.28 -35.92
N ALA A 26 6.62 31.99 -35.46
CA ALA A 26 5.38 32.55 -36.02
C ALA A 26 4.57 33.39 -35.01
N LEU A 27 5.22 33.95 -34.00
CA LEU A 27 4.65 34.91 -33.06
C LEU A 27 5.61 36.08 -32.95
N LEU A 28 5.57 37.00 -33.92
CA LEU A 28 6.10 38.38 -33.84
C LEU A 28 5.94 39.06 -35.22
N THR A 29 4.76 39.61 -35.53
CA THR A 29 4.58 40.85 -36.32
C THR A 29 3.10 41.27 -36.51
N ALA A 30 2.75 42.33 -35.77
CA ALA A 30 1.86 43.46 -36.12
C ALA A 30 0.36 43.26 -36.46
N GLY A 31 -0.49 44.00 -35.73
CA GLY A 31 -1.84 44.35 -36.17
C GLY A 31 -2.76 44.90 -35.07
N VAL A 32 -2.48 46.11 -34.58
CA VAL A 32 -3.35 46.86 -33.65
C VAL A 32 -4.63 47.29 -34.38
N ALA A 33 -5.80 46.94 -33.82
CA ALA A 33 -7.05 47.64 -34.06
C ALA A 33 -7.74 47.90 -32.70
N VAL A 34 -7.79 49.17 -32.32
CA VAL A 34 -8.50 49.64 -31.12
C VAL A 34 -10.00 49.58 -31.39
N GLY A 35 -10.71 48.74 -30.64
CA GLY A 35 -12.16 48.73 -30.56
C GLY A 35 -12.58 48.67 -29.10
N PHE A 36 -13.18 49.75 -28.60
CA PHE A 36 -13.78 49.81 -27.27
C PHE A 36 -14.88 48.74 -27.13
N ARG A 37 -14.62 47.74 -26.29
CA ARG A 37 -15.65 47.00 -25.56
C ARG A 37 -15.15 46.83 -24.13
N LEU A 38 -15.85 47.44 -23.16
CA LEU A 38 -15.83 46.95 -21.79
C LEU A 38 -16.43 45.54 -21.84
N ALA A 39 -15.56 44.54 -21.90
CA ALA A 39 -15.91 43.19 -21.52
C ALA A 39 -15.51 43.04 -20.05
N ASP A 40 -16.46 42.64 -19.20
CA ASP A 40 -16.19 42.00 -17.92
C ASP A 40 -15.38 40.71 -18.18
N ALA A 41 -14.10 40.88 -18.47
CA ALA A 41 -13.13 39.81 -18.57
C ALA A 41 -12.42 39.73 -17.21
N THR A 42 -13.12 39.19 -16.22
CA THR A 42 -12.41 38.47 -15.15
C THR A 42 -11.60 37.40 -15.85
N ALA A 43 -10.27 37.57 -15.87
CA ALA A 43 -9.34 36.61 -16.43
C ALA A 43 -9.63 35.22 -15.85
N ALA A 44 -10.29 34.36 -16.61
CA ALA A 44 -10.38 32.94 -16.30
C ALA A 44 -8.99 32.36 -16.56
N GLY A 45 -8.13 32.42 -15.53
CA GLY A 45 -6.92 31.61 -15.50
C GLY A 45 -7.26 30.12 -15.64
N PRO A 46 -6.27 29.26 -15.92
CA PRO A 46 -6.49 27.81 -15.90
C PRO A 46 -7.21 27.41 -14.61
N ARG A 47 -8.28 26.60 -14.71
CA ARG A 47 -9.05 26.13 -13.55
C ARG A 47 -8.09 25.47 -12.55
N ALA A 48 -8.17 25.86 -11.29
CA ALA A 48 -7.26 25.40 -10.24
C ALA A 48 -7.46 23.92 -9.85
N SER A 49 -8.58 23.32 -10.25
CA SER A 49 -9.08 22.01 -9.80
C SER A 49 -9.14 20.92 -10.86
N GLY A 50 -9.17 21.30 -12.14
CA GLY A 50 -9.53 20.39 -13.23
C GLY A 50 -11.02 19.96 -13.23
N ASP A 51 -11.86 20.47 -12.33
CA ASP A 51 -13.29 20.08 -12.30
C ASP A 51 -13.98 20.48 -13.63
N PRO A 52 -14.54 19.53 -14.38
CA PRO A 52 -15.27 19.85 -15.60
C PRO A 52 -16.58 20.61 -15.34
N ASN A 53 -17.24 20.40 -14.19
CA ASN A 53 -18.59 20.88 -13.89
C ASN A 53 -18.70 21.47 -12.46
N PRO A 54 -18.00 22.58 -12.16
CA PRO A 54 -18.04 23.20 -10.83
C PRO A 54 -19.44 23.69 -10.46
N ALA A 55 -19.84 23.56 -9.20
CA ALA A 55 -21.12 24.08 -8.74
C ALA A 55 -21.13 25.62 -8.69
N ALA A 56 -22.31 26.21 -8.86
CA ALA A 56 -22.46 27.66 -8.81
C ALA A 56 -22.04 28.22 -7.44
N GLY A 57 -21.07 29.15 -7.43
CA GLY A 57 -20.54 29.73 -6.19
C GLY A 57 -19.56 28.84 -5.42
N GLU A 58 -19.17 27.69 -5.98
CA GLU A 58 -18.15 26.82 -5.39
C GLU A 58 -16.78 27.51 -5.39
N PHE A 59 -16.11 27.47 -4.23
CA PHE A 59 -14.76 28.01 -4.05
C PHE A 59 -13.73 26.89 -4.19
N GLU A 60 -12.90 26.98 -5.23
CA GLU A 60 -11.89 25.98 -5.60
C GLU A 60 -10.48 26.62 -5.70
N PRO A 61 -9.81 26.88 -4.58
CA PRO A 61 -8.52 27.59 -4.61
C PRO A 61 -7.36 26.76 -5.16
N ASN A 62 -7.52 25.44 -5.27
CA ASN A 62 -6.51 24.48 -5.71
C ASN A 62 -7.18 23.13 -6.01
N ALA A 63 -6.37 22.13 -6.41
CA ALA A 63 -6.82 20.79 -6.72
C ALA A 63 -7.65 20.13 -5.61
N TRP A 64 -7.27 20.31 -4.33
CA TRP A 64 -7.77 19.46 -3.25
C TRP A 64 -8.98 19.99 -2.49
N VAL A 65 -9.11 21.32 -2.34
CA VAL A 65 -10.12 21.91 -1.45
C VAL A 65 -11.29 22.47 -2.25
N ARG A 66 -12.51 22.17 -1.79
CA ARG A 66 -13.75 22.85 -2.20
C ARG A 66 -14.47 23.40 -0.98
N VAL A 67 -15.04 24.59 -1.11
CA VAL A 67 -16.01 25.14 -0.14
C VAL A 67 -17.24 25.61 -0.89
N LEU A 68 -18.40 25.06 -0.55
CA LEU A 68 -19.67 25.42 -1.17
C LEU A 68 -20.37 26.52 -0.34
N PRO A 69 -21.29 27.29 -0.96
CA PRO A 69 -22.05 28.32 -0.26
C PRO A 69 -22.87 27.82 0.94
N ASP A 70 -23.17 26.53 1.02
CA ASP A 70 -23.92 25.88 2.09
C ASP A 70 -23.04 25.39 3.26
N ASP A 71 -21.79 25.84 3.34
CA ASP A 71 -20.77 25.43 4.30
C ASP A 71 -20.24 23.99 4.13
N THR A 72 -20.59 23.30 3.04
CA THR A 72 -19.98 22.01 2.70
C THR A 72 -18.51 22.21 2.32
N ILE A 73 -17.62 21.51 3.02
CA ILE A 73 -16.18 21.49 2.71
C ILE A 73 -15.84 20.10 2.17
N LYS A 74 -15.33 20.05 0.94
CA LYS A 74 -14.88 18.81 0.32
C LYS A 74 -13.37 18.78 0.23
N LEU A 75 -12.82 17.58 0.43
CA LEU A 75 -11.45 17.22 0.15
C LEU A 75 -11.43 16.17 -0.96
N VAL A 76 -10.82 16.53 -2.09
CA VAL A 76 -10.46 15.57 -3.13
C VAL A 76 -9.31 14.71 -2.64
N VAL A 77 -9.51 13.38 -2.58
CA VAL A 77 -8.46 12.43 -2.21
C VAL A 77 -8.06 11.59 -3.40
N HIS A 78 -6.88 11.88 -3.93
CA HIS A 78 -6.22 11.13 -5.00
C HIS A 78 -5.37 9.95 -4.46
N LYS A 79 -5.87 9.23 -3.46
CA LYS A 79 -5.22 8.04 -2.89
C LYS A 79 -6.25 6.98 -2.50
N HIS A 80 -5.92 5.72 -2.75
CA HIS A 80 -6.73 4.58 -2.30
C HIS A 80 -6.62 4.40 -0.78
N ASP A 81 -7.74 4.03 -0.15
CA ASP A 81 -7.79 3.58 1.23
C ASP A 81 -8.24 2.11 1.26
N SER A 82 -7.26 1.22 1.37
CA SER A 82 -7.47 -0.23 1.53
C SER A 82 -7.64 -0.65 3.00
N GLY A 83 -8.03 0.29 3.86
CA GLY A 83 -8.14 0.10 5.30
C GLY A 83 -6.96 0.67 6.09
N THR A 84 -6.01 1.37 5.47
CA THR A 84 -4.89 2.08 6.12
C THR A 84 -5.36 3.34 6.85
N GLY A 85 -6.50 3.91 6.48
CA GLY A 85 -7.00 5.17 7.04
C GLY A 85 -6.46 6.41 6.33
N THR A 86 -5.98 6.26 5.10
CA THR A 86 -5.51 7.37 4.25
C THR A 86 -6.52 8.52 4.20
N ARG A 87 -7.80 8.23 3.96
CA ARG A 87 -8.85 9.27 3.90
C ARG A 87 -9.02 10.03 5.22
N THR A 88 -8.73 9.39 6.36
CA THR A 88 -8.78 10.06 7.67
C THR A 88 -7.55 10.94 7.86
N ALA A 89 -6.36 10.45 7.50
CA ALA A 89 -5.11 11.18 7.66
C ALA A 89 -5.06 12.43 6.77
N LEU A 90 -5.42 12.30 5.48
CA LEU A 90 -5.39 13.42 4.54
C LEU A 90 -6.43 14.49 4.87
N ALA A 91 -7.64 14.08 5.30
CA ALA A 91 -8.64 15.02 5.81
C ALA A 91 -8.13 15.79 7.03
N ALA A 92 -7.36 15.16 7.91
CA ALA A 92 -6.77 15.82 9.07
C ALA A 92 -5.77 16.92 8.69
N LEU A 93 -4.98 16.73 7.62
CA LEU A 93 -3.99 17.71 7.17
C LEU A 93 -4.66 19.01 6.72
N VAL A 94 -5.68 18.89 5.86
CA VAL A 94 -6.45 20.05 5.38
C VAL A 94 -7.26 20.68 6.50
N ALA A 95 -7.94 19.88 7.31
CA ALA A 95 -8.79 20.36 8.40
C ALA A 95 -8.00 21.06 9.52
N GLU A 96 -6.78 20.61 9.78
CA GLU A 96 -5.85 21.27 10.70
C GLU A 96 -5.62 22.71 10.28
N GLU A 97 -5.34 22.93 9.00
CA GLU A 97 -5.11 24.27 8.48
C GLU A 97 -6.42 25.06 8.41
N LEU A 98 -7.53 24.47 7.98
CA LEU A 98 -8.82 25.16 7.89
C LEU A 98 -9.50 25.46 9.25
N ASP A 99 -8.99 24.99 10.39
CA ASP A 99 -9.69 25.09 11.70
C ASP A 99 -11.11 24.50 11.67
N VAL A 100 -11.26 23.32 11.07
CA VAL A 100 -12.54 22.58 11.02
C VAL A 100 -12.40 21.18 11.62
N ASP A 101 -13.51 20.58 12.05
CA ASP A 101 -13.49 19.17 12.44
C ASP A 101 -13.19 18.31 11.20
N PRO A 102 -12.12 17.50 11.19
CA PRO A 102 -11.80 16.62 10.05
C PRO A 102 -12.91 15.64 9.69
N PHE A 103 -13.82 15.32 10.61
CA PHE A 103 -14.97 14.44 10.35
C PHE A 103 -16.16 15.14 9.69
N ARG A 104 -16.18 16.48 9.65
CA ARG A 104 -17.16 17.28 8.89
C ARG A 104 -16.75 17.53 7.44
N VAL A 105 -15.47 17.31 7.10
CA VAL A 105 -14.98 17.37 5.72
C VAL A 105 -15.47 16.15 4.95
N GLU A 106 -16.15 16.39 3.83
CA GLU A 106 -16.54 15.37 2.86
C GLU A 106 -15.29 14.93 2.07
N VAL A 107 -15.08 13.62 1.93
CA VAL A 107 -13.94 13.10 1.17
C VAL A 107 -14.45 12.51 -0.13
N ILE A 108 -14.05 13.12 -1.25
CA ILE A 108 -14.51 12.78 -2.59
C ILE A 108 -13.38 12.18 -3.44
N THR A 109 -13.77 11.54 -4.54
CA THR A 109 -12.84 11.09 -5.59
C THR A 109 -12.60 12.26 -6.54
N PRO A 110 -11.39 12.40 -7.12
CA PRO A 110 -11.16 13.36 -8.20
C PRO A 110 -12.22 13.31 -9.30
N GLU A 111 -12.78 14.47 -9.62
CA GLU A 111 -13.73 14.66 -10.72
C GLU A 111 -13.04 14.49 -12.08
N ASP A 112 -11.84 15.06 -12.21
CA ASP A 112 -10.84 14.69 -13.22
C ASP A 112 -9.75 13.81 -12.56
N PRO A 113 -9.85 12.47 -12.66
CA PRO A 113 -8.87 11.58 -12.05
C PRO A 113 -7.46 11.71 -12.61
N PHE A 114 -7.27 12.28 -13.81
CA PHE A 114 -5.96 12.38 -14.45
C PHE A 114 -5.43 13.81 -14.50
N PHE A 115 -6.02 14.72 -13.72
CA PHE A 115 -5.50 16.06 -13.52
C PHE A 115 -4.06 16.00 -12.99
N ALA A 116 -3.19 16.85 -13.55
CA ALA A 116 -1.74 16.74 -13.38
C ALA A 116 -1.29 16.75 -11.91
N ASP A 117 -1.98 17.50 -11.05
CA ASP A 117 -1.65 17.62 -9.62
C ASP A 117 -1.86 16.32 -8.82
N TYR A 118 -2.69 15.39 -9.33
CA TYR A 118 -2.94 14.09 -8.73
C TYR A 118 -1.95 13.02 -9.18
N ILE A 119 -1.17 13.28 -10.22
CA ILE A 119 -0.21 12.33 -10.77
C ILE A 119 1.02 12.23 -9.86
N HIS A 120 1.45 11.00 -9.56
CA HIS A 120 2.59 10.77 -8.68
C HIS A 120 3.87 11.42 -9.27
N PRO A 121 4.56 12.32 -8.54
CA PRO A 121 5.65 13.10 -9.12
C PRO A 121 6.83 12.25 -9.55
N LEU A 122 7.10 11.13 -8.86
CA LEU A 122 8.16 10.18 -9.22
C LEU A 122 7.74 9.18 -10.31
N TRP A 123 6.62 8.47 -10.14
CA TRP A 123 6.20 7.40 -11.06
C TRP A 123 5.42 7.87 -12.28
N LYS A 124 5.00 9.14 -12.32
CA LYS A 124 4.22 9.73 -13.42
C LYS A 124 2.91 9.00 -13.75
N VAL A 125 2.36 8.29 -12.76
CA VAL A 125 1.06 7.61 -12.82
C VAL A 125 0.21 7.97 -11.60
N PHE A 126 -1.11 7.90 -11.74
CA PHE A 126 -2.02 7.96 -10.60
C PHE A 126 -1.98 6.60 -9.88
N SER A 127 -1.29 6.58 -8.74
CA SER A 127 -1.03 5.37 -7.96
C SER A 127 -0.92 5.63 -6.45
N THR A 128 -1.27 4.61 -5.66
CA THR A 128 -1.06 4.55 -4.21
C THR A 128 -0.12 3.40 -3.87
N GLY A 129 1.08 3.71 -3.36
CA GLY A 129 2.09 2.72 -2.98
C GLY A 129 3.28 3.37 -2.25
N GLY A 130 4.35 2.61 -2.01
CA GLY A 130 5.66 3.15 -1.56
C GLY A 130 5.65 3.94 -0.24
N SER A 131 4.60 3.79 0.58
CA SER A 131 4.37 4.60 1.78
C SER A 131 4.27 6.12 1.54
N THR A 132 3.94 6.55 0.31
CA THR A 132 4.01 7.96 -0.09
C THR A 132 2.74 8.77 0.19
N SER A 133 1.61 8.13 0.55
CA SER A 133 0.31 8.83 0.69
C SER A 133 0.33 9.97 1.71
N VAL A 134 0.94 9.78 2.88
CA VAL A 134 1.07 10.87 3.87
C VAL A 134 2.40 11.59 3.67
N ALA A 135 3.50 10.86 3.42
CA ALA A 135 4.83 11.43 3.33
C ALA A 135 4.97 12.52 2.25
N MET A 136 4.34 12.34 1.07
CA MET A 136 4.37 13.34 0.01
C MET A 136 3.29 14.42 0.15
N GLU A 137 2.13 14.05 0.69
CA GLU A 137 0.97 14.95 0.72
C GLU A 137 0.92 15.78 2.01
N TYR A 138 1.82 15.52 2.97
CA TYR A 138 1.85 16.21 4.27
C TYR A 138 1.90 17.72 4.10
N ASP A 139 2.89 18.24 3.38
CA ASP A 139 3.02 19.69 3.17
C ASP A 139 2.05 20.19 2.10
N ARG A 140 1.89 19.47 0.97
CA ARG A 140 0.99 19.89 -0.12
C ARG A 140 -0.45 20.12 0.34
N LEU A 141 -1.01 19.22 1.16
CA LEU A 141 -2.37 19.37 1.66
C LEU A 141 -2.49 20.41 2.77
N ARG A 142 -1.43 20.62 3.55
CA ARG A 142 -1.41 21.71 4.52
C ARG A 142 -1.35 23.07 3.81
N GLU A 143 -0.51 23.19 2.78
CA GLU A 143 -0.48 24.37 1.91
C GLU A 143 -1.83 24.60 1.25
N ALA A 144 -2.46 23.56 0.70
CA ALA A 144 -3.80 23.66 0.12
C ALA A 144 -4.85 24.20 1.10
N GLY A 145 -4.86 23.69 2.35
CA GLY A 145 -5.74 24.16 3.41
C GLY A 145 -5.41 25.58 3.88
N ALA A 146 -4.13 25.94 4.00
CA ALA A 146 -3.69 27.26 4.42
C ALA A 146 -3.99 28.33 3.34
N THR A 147 -3.85 27.99 2.06
CA THR A 147 -4.25 28.83 0.91
C THR A 147 -5.75 29.10 0.92
N ALA A 148 -6.56 28.06 1.08
CA ALA A 148 -8.00 28.23 1.21
C ALA A 148 -8.37 29.13 2.41
N ARG A 149 -7.77 28.90 3.59
CA ARG A 149 -7.95 29.74 4.78
C ARG A 149 -7.59 31.20 4.51
N ALA A 150 -6.43 31.46 3.90
CA ALA A 150 -5.95 32.81 3.63
C ALA A 150 -6.91 33.59 2.72
N MET A 151 -7.43 32.95 1.67
CA MET A 151 -8.40 33.57 0.76
C MET A 151 -9.75 33.83 1.44
N LEU A 152 -10.23 32.92 2.27
CA LEU A 152 -11.46 33.13 3.07
C LEU A 152 -11.31 34.28 4.06
N VAL A 153 -10.15 34.37 4.74
CA VAL A 153 -9.83 35.47 5.65
C VAL A 153 -9.76 36.80 4.91
N GLU A 154 -9.13 36.84 3.74
CA GLU A 154 -9.06 38.03 2.89
C GLU A 154 -10.45 38.47 2.39
N ALA A 155 -11.29 37.52 1.98
CA ALA A 155 -12.66 37.80 1.56
C ALA A 155 -13.49 38.43 2.68
N ALA A 156 -13.40 37.89 3.90
CA ALA A 156 -14.06 38.45 5.07
C ALA A 156 -13.51 39.84 5.41
N ALA A 157 -12.19 40.01 5.42
CA ALA A 157 -11.53 41.27 5.72
C ALA A 157 -11.98 42.39 4.76
N ARG A 158 -12.09 42.08 3.46
CA ARG A 158 -12.64 43.01 2.44
C ARG A 158 -14.11 43.35 2.68
N GLN A 159 -14.96 42.35 2.92
CA GLN A 159 -16.39 42.58 3.25
C GLN A 159 -16.55 43.45 4.50
N TRP A 160 -15.61 43.34 5.43
CA TRP A 160 -15.64 44.00 6.72
C TRP A 160 -14.88 45.33 6.77
N ASN A 161 -14.15 45.68 5.71
CA ASN A 161 -13.24 46.81 5.67
C ASN A 161 -12.25 46.83 6.86
N VAL A 162 -11.61 45.69 7.13
CA VAL A 162 -10.58 45.52 8.18
C VAL A 162 -9.33 44.88 7.60
N ARG A 163 -8.23 44.86 8.38
CA ARG A 163 -7.01 44.16 7.97
C ARG A 163 -7.18 42.65 8.13
N ALA A 164 -6.77 41.86 7.13
CA ALA A 164 -6.78 40.40 7.21
C ALA A 164 -6.04 39.87 8.45
N SER A 165 -4.95 40.53 8.86
CA SER A 165 -4.17 40.18 10.06
C SER A 165 -4.88 40.40 11.40
N THR A 166 -6.04 41.08 11.43
CA THR A 166 -6.88 41.19 12.64
C THR A 166 -8.00 40.15 12.67
N CYS A 167 -8.14 39.34 11.62
CA CYS A 167 -9.10 38.26 11.55
C CYS A 167 -8.47 36.93 11.99
N THR A 168 -9.28 36.05 12.59
CA THR A 168 -8.88 34.71 13.02
C THR A 168 -9.88 33.67 12.51
N THR A 169 -9.54 32.39 12.58
CA THR A 169 -10.41 31.29 12.15
C THR A 169 -10.66 30.31 13.27
N ALA A 170 -11.92 29.89 13.41
CA ALA A 170 -12.30 28.74 14.24
C ALA A 170 -13.65 28.17 13.81
N ASP A 171 -13.76 26.85 13.85
CA ASP A 171 -14.98 26.08 13.58
C ASP A 171 -15.63 26.42 12.23
N GLY A 172 -14.81 26.52 11.18
CA GLY A 172 -15.29 26.76 9.81
C GLY A 172 -15.80 28.18 9.56
N ALA A 173 -15.31 29.14 10.33
CA ALA A 173 -15.69 30.55 10.20
C ALA A 173 -14.51 31.49 10.42
N VAL A 174 -14.53 32.61 9.72
CA VAL A 174 -13.66 33.77 9.98
C VAL A 174 -14.32 34.63 11.05
N GLN A 175 -13.50 35.19 11.94
CA GLN A 175 -13.92 36.00 13.09
C GLN A 175 -13.05 37.25 13.21
N HIS A 176 -13.67 38.39 13.50
CA HIS A 176 -12.97 39.63 13.82
C HIS A 176 -13.35 40.09 15.23
N ALA A 177 -12.46 39.82 16.20
CA ALA A 177 -12.73 40.01 17.62
C ALA A 177 -13.10 41.45 17.97
N ALA A 178 -12.39 42.44 17.42
CA ALA A 178 -12.59 43.85 17.76
C ALA A 178 -13.98 44.38 17.35
N SER A 179 -14.63 43.77 16.35
CA SER A 179 -15.99 44.17 15.93
C SER A 179 -17.05 43.12 16.24
N GLY A 180 -16.70 41.97 16.84
CA GLY A 180 -17.59 40.83 17.06
C GLY A 180 -18.17 40.19 15.78
N ARG A 181 -17.63 40.50 14.59
CA ARG A 181 -18.17 39.98 13.31
C ARG A 181 -17.70 38.55 13.08
N ARG A 182 -18.57 37.75 12.49
CA ARG A 182 -18.32 36.34 12.13
C ARG A 182 -19.01 36.01 10.82
N ALA A 183 -18.31 35.30 9.93
CA ALA A 183 -18.86 34.77 8.69
C ALA A 183 -18.38 33.34 8.49
N THR A 184 -19.29 32.44 8.10
CA THR A 184 -18.93 31.05 7.81
C THR A 184 -18.19 30.95 6.48
N TYR A 185 -17.45 29.86 6.27
CA TYR A 185 -16.68 29.69 5.04
C TYR A 185 -17.54 29.66 3.78
N GLY A 186 -18.72 29.06 3.83
CA GLY A 186 -19.69 29.05 2.74
C GLY A 186 -20.24 30.43 2.41
N ALA A 187 -20.58 31.24 3.42
CA ALA A 187 -20.97 32.65 3.22
C ALA A 187 -19.86 33.49 2.53
N LEU A 188 -18.60 33.07 2.65
CA LEU A 188 -17.45 33.73 2.02
C LEU A 188 -17.04 33.10 0.69
N ALA A 189 -17.52 31.91 0.35
CA ALA A 189 -17.04 31.09 -0.78
C ALA A 189 -17.09 31.86 -2.11
N SER A 190 -18.25 32.40 -2.48
CA SER A 190 -18.44 33.16 -3.72
C SER A 190 -17.56 34.41 -3.82
N ALA A 191 -17.22 35.04 -2.69
CA ALA A 191 -16.33 36.19 -2.64
C ALA A 191 -14.86 35.77 -2.73
N ALA A 192 -14.48 34.71 -2.00
CA ALA A 192 -13.14 34.14 -2.02
C ALA A 192 -12.76 33.58 -3.39
N ALA A 193 -13.71 32.99 -4.13
CA ALA A 193 -13.50 32.48 -5.48
C ALA A 193 -13.08 33.55 -6.51
N ARG A 194 -13.28 34.84 -6.21
CA ARG A 194 -12.88 35.97 -7.07
C ARG A 194 -11.51 36.54 -6.70
N LEU A 195 -10.87 36.01 -5.67
CA LEU A 195 -9.55 36.44 -5.24
C LEU A 195 -8.46 35.60 -5.92
N PRO A 196 -7.29 36.19 -6.23
CA PRO A 196 -6.14 35.40 -6.63
C PRO A 196 -5.64 34.54 -5.46
N ALA A 197 -5.24 33.29 -5.75
CA ALA A 197 -4.58 32.47 -4.75
C ALA A 197 -3.21 33.06 -4.39
N PRO A 198 -2.87 33.19 -3.09
CA PRO A 198 -1.55 33.67 -2.67
C PRO A 198 -0.45 32.70 -3.08
N GLN A 199 0.69 33.23 -3.54
CA GLN A 199 1.85 32.43 -3.95
C GLN A 199 2.58 31.77 -2.78
N ARG A 200 2.43 32.31 -1.56
CA ARG A 200 3.03 31.78 -0.34
C ARG A 200 2.04 31.92 0.80
N VAL A 201 1.98 30.91 1.65
CA VAL A 201 1.16 30.90 2.87
C VAL A 201 1.95 30.37 4.05
N ALA A 202 1.69 30.94 5.22
CA ALA A 202 2.24 30.41 6.46
C ALA A 202 1.43 29.19 6.90
N LEU A 203 2.14 28.08 7.14
CA LEU A 203 1.58 26.88 7.75
C LEU A 203 1.54 27.02 9.27
N LYS A 204 0.61 26.32 9.93
CA LYS A 204 0.58 26.27 11.41
C LYS A 204 1.84 25.66 11.98
N ASP A 205 2.25 26.14 13.15
CA ASP A 205 3.33 25.50 13.90
C ASP A 205 2.83 24.16 14.47
N PRO A 206 3.65 23.08 14.47
CA PRO A 206 3.25 21.80 15.05
C PRO A 206 2.75 21.85 16.50
N ALA A 207 3.20 22.82 17.30
CA ALA A 207 2.69 23.05 18.66
C ALA A 207 1.21 23.47 18.66
N GLN A 208 0.73 24.09 17.59
CA GLN A 208 -0.66 24.52 17.41
C GLN A 208 -1.59 23.40 16.93
N PHE A 209 -1.04 22.25 16.51
CA PHE A 209 -1.85 21.18 15.93
C PHE A 209 -2.91 20.67 16.91
N ARG A 210 -4.14 20.55 16.44
CA ARG A 210 -5.28 20.00 17.17
C ARG A 210 -5.55 18.55 16.78
N TYR A 211 -5.29 18.19 15.53
CA TYR A 211 -5.62 16.91 14.92
C TYR A 211 -4.39 16.11 14.49
N ILE A 212 -3.43 16.74 13.82
CA ILE A 212 -2.20 16.07 13.35
C ILE A 212 -1.44 15.51 14.56
N GLY A 213 -1.11 14.20 14.52
CA GLY A 213 -0.48 13.47 15.63
C GLY A 213 -1.39 13.19 16.84
N LYS A 214 -2.57 13.82 16.94
CA LYS A 214 -3.47 13.76 18.11
C LYS A 214 -4.76 12.97 17.87
N LEU A 215 -5.14 12.73 16.61
CA LEU A 215 -6.36 11.98 16.27
C LEU A 215 -6.41 10.57 16.87
N ARG A 216 -7.57 10.24 17.44
CA ARG A 216 -7.85 8.94 18.07
C ARG A 216 -9.01 8.16 17.43
N ARG A 217 -9.75 8.81 16.51
CA ARG A 217 -10.89 8.26 15.78
C ARG A 217 -10.51 8.00 14.33
N LYS A 218 -11.24 7.11 13.65
CA LYS A 218 -11.06 6.79 12.23
C LYS A 218 -12.39 6.93 11.49
N ARG A 219 -12.36 7.52 10.30
CA ARG A 219 -13.55 7.69 9.45
C ARG A 219 -14.15 6.32 9.12
N GLY A 220 -15.48 6.21 9.25
CA GLY A 220 -16.21 4.97 9.00
C GLY A 220 -15.97 3.85 10.02
N ALA A 221 -15.30 4.09 11.15
CA ALA A 221 -15.03 3.03 12.12
C ALA A 221 -16.31 2.45 12.75
N ALA A 222 -17.31 3.30 13.07
CA ALA A 222 -18.60 2.85 13.59
C ALA A 222 -19.36 2.01 12.55
N GLN A 223 -19.47 2.52 11.33
CA GLN A 223 -20.13 1.83 10.21
C GLN A 223 -19.46 0.48 9.89
N LYS A 224 -18.14 0.36 10.06
CA LYS A 224 -17.43 -0.92 9.88
C LYS A 224 -17.70 -1.92 11.01
N ALA A 225 -18.07 -1.44 12.19
CA ALA A 225 -18.36 -2.28 13.34
C ALA A 225 -19.80 -2.83 13.31
N ASP A 226 -20.75 -2.09 12.72
CA ASP A 226 -22.15 -2.53 12.57
C ASP A 226 -22.48 -3.10 11.17
N GLY A 227 -21.54 -3.01 10.22
CA GLY A 227 -21.69 -3.56 8.88
C GLY A 227 -22.36 -2.61 7.88
N SER A 228 -22.63 -1.36 8.25
CA SER A 228 -23.23 -0.35 7.35
C SER A 228 -22.22 0.38 6.44
N PHE A 229 -20.92 0.12 6.58
CA PHE A 229 -19.89 0.79 5.78
C PHE A 229 -19.87 0.24 4.34
N PRO A 230 -20.03 1.08 3.30
CA PRO A 230 -20.07 0.62 1.91
C PRO A 230 -18.66 0.37 1.37
N TYR A 231 -18.30 -0.91 1.22
CA TYR A 231 -17.09 -1.34 0.52
C TYR A 231 -17.30 -1.41 -0.99
N SER A 232 -16.20 -1.56 -1.74
CA SER A 232 -16.25 -1.81 -3.18
C SER A 232 -17.18 -2.98 -3.54
N ILE A 233 -17.13 -4.06 -2.75
CA ILE A 233 -17.97 -5.24 -2.95
C ILE A 233 -19.45 -5.01 -2.68
N ASP A 234 -19.86 -3.87 -2.13
CA ASP A 234 -21.27 -3.55 -1.86
C ASP A 234 -21.91 -2.75 -3.00
N VAL A 235 -21.14 -2.37 -4.03
CA VAL A 235 -21.66 -1.66 -5.20
C VAL A 235 -22.73 -2.50 -5.90
N SER A 236 -23.87 -1.86 -6.20
CA SER A 236 -25.00 -2.43 -6.94
C SER A 236 -25.59 -1.36 -7.84
N LEU A 237 -25.73 -1.67 -9.14
CA LEU A 237 -26.32 -0.79 -10.15
C LEU A 237 -27.57 -1.44 -10.75
N PRO A 238 -28.56 -0.67 -11.22
CA PRO A 238 -29.71 -1.21 -11.94
C PRO A 238 -29.27 -2.04 -13.17
N GLY A 239 -29.84 -3.24 -13.33
CA GLY A 239 -29.54 -4.12 -14.46
C GLY A 239 -28.12 -4.72 -14.46
N MET A 240 -27.40 -4.63 -13.34
CA MET A 240 -26.03 -5.14 -13.19
C MET A 240 -25.98 -6.67 -13.25
N LEU A 241 -25.00 -7.20 -13.97
CA LEU A 241 -24.64 -8.62 -13.96
C LEU A 241 -23.46 -8.86 -13.02
N VAL A 242 -23.49 -9.96 -12.27
CA VAL A 242 -22.33 -10.46 -11.53
C VAL A 242 -21.59 -11.47 -12.38
N ALA A 243 -20.28 -11.25 -12.54
CA ALA A 243 -19.37 -12.12 -13.27
C ALA A 243 -18.45 -12.89 -12.31
N VAL A 244 -18.46 -14.22 -12.44
CA VAL A 244 -17.49 -15.11 -11.78
C VAL A 244 -16.67 -15.80 -12.86
N VAL A 245 -15.34 -15.77 -12.74
CA VAL A 245 -14.41 -16.17 -13.80
C VAL A 245 -13.63 -17.41 -13.40
N THR A 246 -13.77 -18.47 -14.20
CA THR A 246 -12.84 -19.61 -14.18
C THR A 246 -11.67 -19.30 -15.11
N ARG A 247 -10.49 -19.05 -14.54
CA ARG A 247 -9.25 -18.79 -15.27
C ARG A 247 -8.54 -20.10 -15.62
N ALA A 248 -7.65 -20.05 -16.61
CA ALA A 248 -6.78 -21.15 -16.95
C ALA A 248 -6.05 -21.70 -15.70
N PRO A 249 -6.08 -23.03 -15.47
CA PRO A 249 -5.46 -23.63 -14.28
C PRO A 249 -3.93 -23.68 -14.39
N VAL A 250 -3.40 -23.59 -15.61
CA VAL A 250 -1.96 -23.55 -15.91
C VAL A 250 -1.71 -22.26 -16.70
N ILE A 251 -0.60 -21.59 -16.39
CA ILE A 251 -0.18 -20.33 -17.01
C ILE A 251 -0.15 -20.48 -18.52
N ASP A 252 -0.62 -19.48 -19.26
CA ASP A 252 -0.66 -19.42 -20.72
C ASP A 252 -1.47 -20.53 -21.43
N ALA A 253 -2.13 -21.42 -20.69
CA ALA A 253 -3.07 -22.35 -21.29
C ALA A 253 -4.27 -21.59 -21.87
N ARG A 254 -4.76 -22.07 -23.01
CA ARG A 254 -5.91 -21.49 -23.73
C ARG A 254 -7.13 -22.39 -23.58
N VAL A 255 -8.30 -21.81 -23.84
CA VAL A 255 -9.54 -22.58 -23.88
C VAL A 255 -9.58 -23.36 -25.19
N ARG A 256 -9.60 -24.69 -25.11
CA ARG A 256 -9.79 -25.59 -26.26
C ARG A 256 -11.29 -25.70 -26.58
N SER A 257 -12.10 -25.99 -25.57
CA SER A 257 -13.55 -26.14 -25.71
C SER A 257 -14.27 -25.80 -24.40
N VAL A 258 -15.55 -25.41 -24.49
CA VAL A 258 -16.43 -25.17 -23.35
C VAL A 258 -17.82 -25.77 -23.62
N ASP A 259 -18.27 -26.67 -22.76
CA ASP A 259 -19.68 -27.03 -22.63
C ASP A 259 -20.30 -26.23 -21.47
N ALA A 260 -21.09 -25.23 -21.86
CA ALA A 260 -21.79 -24.31 -20.96
C ALA A 260 -23.29 -24.64 -20.79
N LYS A 261 -23.80 -25.71 -21.42
CA LYS A 261 -25.25 -25.97 -21.51
C LYS A 261 -25.90 -26.09 -20.12
N ALA A 262 -25.24 -26.82 -19.21
CA ALA A 262 -25.73 -27.00 -17.85
C ALA A 262 -25.70 -25.69 -17.03
N ALA A 263 -24.69 -24.85 -17.24
CA ALA A 263 -24.56 -23.56 -16.59
C ALA A 263 -25.65 -22.58 -17.07
N LEU A 264 -25.84 -22.46 -18.39
CA LEU A 264 -26.84 -21.57 -19.00
C LEU A 264 -28.29 -21.95 -18.66
N ALA A 265 -28.56 -23.22 -18.37
CA ALA A 265 -29.88 -23.67 -17.96
C ALA A 265 -30.23 -23.31 -16.49
N MET A 266 -29.27 -22.83 -15.69
CA MET A 266 -29.54 -22.48 -14.30
C MET A 266 -30.30 -21.15 -14.18
N PRO A 267 -31.31 -21.06 -13.29
CA PRO A 267 -32.02 -19.80 -13.02
C PRO A 267 -31.05 -18.68 -12.64
N GLY A 268 -31.29 -17.48 -13.17
CA GLY A 268 -30.49 -16.29 -12.93
C GLY A 268 -29.24 -16.16 -13.81
N VAL A 269 -28.80 -17.22 -14.50
CA VAL A 269 -27.69 -17.15 -15.46
C VAL A 269 -28.15 -16.48 -16.74
N ARG A 270 -27.35 -15.52 -17.22
CA ARG A 270 -27.64 -14.70 -18.39
C ARG A 270 -26.73 -15.01 -19.56
N ASP A 271 -25.47 -15.31 -19.29
CA ASP A 271 -24.51 -15.58 -20.35
C ASP A 271 -23.29 -16.34 -19.82
N VAL A 272 -22.56 -16.98 -20.74
CA VAL A 272 -21.24 -17.55 -20.52
C VAL A 272 -20.31 -17.06 -21.61
N LEU A 273 -19.32 -16.25 -21.24
CA LEU A 273 -18.43 -15.58 -22.19
C LEU A 273 -16.99 -16.06 -22.03
N LEU A 274 -16.31 -16.25 -23.16
CA LEU A 274 -14.86 -16.44 -23.17
C LEU A 274 -14.16 -15.08 -22.96
N ILE A 275 -13.15 -15.10 -22.09
CA ILE A 275 -12.21 -14.01 -21.92
C ILE A 275 -10.90 -14.40 -22.60
N PRO A 276 -10.47 -13.70 -23.66
CA PRO A 276 -9.21 -13.99 -24.33
C PRO A 276 -8.02 -13.65 -23.41
N PRO A 277 -6.92 -14.42 -23.47
CA PRO A 277 -5.68 -14.05 -22.79
C PRO A 277 -5.07 -12.80 -23.45
N ARG A 278 -4.37 -11.99 -22.67
CA ARG A 278 -3.66 -10.79 -23.16
C ARG A 278 -2.14 -10.86 -22.88
N PRO A 279 -1.41 -11.84 -23.47
CA PRO A 279 0.05 -11.92 -23.31
C PRO A 279 0.77 -10.77 -24.03
N ASP A 280 0.09 -10.09 -24.94
CA ASP A 280 0.53 -8.88 -25.63
C ASP A 280 0.52 -7.65 -24.72
N VAL A 281 -0.22 -7.71 -23.60
CA VAL A 281 -0.32 -6.61 -22.62
C VAL A 281 0.42 -6.99 -21.36
N LEU A 282 1.22 -6.06 -20.89
CA LEU A 282 2.05 -6.27 -19.73
C LEU A 282 1.21 -6.34 -18.45
N GLY A 283 1.35 -7.44 -17.71
CA GLY A 283 0.45 -7.73 -16.59
C GLY A 283 -0.95 -8.18 -17.01
N GLY A 284 -1.09 -8.60 -18.27
CA GLY A 284 -2.34 -9.03 -18.87
C GLY A 284 -2.95 -10.27 -18.21
N ASN A 285 -4.24 -10.47 -18.45
CA ASN A 285 -4.98 -11.60 -17.92
C ASN A 285 -4.68 -12.89 -18.69
N GLN A 286 -4.90 -14.02 -18.01
CA GLN A 286 -4.94 -15.33 -18.65
C GLN A 286 -6.28 -15.55 -19.35
N ALA A 287 -6.35 -16.62 -20.15
CA ALA A 287 -7.60 -17.06 -20.73
C ALA A 287 -8.58 -17.44 -19.61
N GLY A 288 -9.86 -17.18 -19.83
CA GLY A 288 -10.89 -17.48 -18.84
C GLY A 288 -12.26 -17.70 -19.45
N VAL A 289 -13.16 -18.25 -18.64
CA VAL A 289 -14.58 -18.39 -18.95
C VAL A 289 -15.36 -17.72 -17.83
N ALA A 290 -16.13 -16.69 -18.17
CA ALA A 290 -16.97 -15.96 -17.24
C ALA A 290 -18.41 -16.46 -17.29
N VAL A 291 -18.99 -16.75 -16.13
CA VAL A 291 -20.44 -16.87 -15.98
C VAL A 291 -20.99 -15.52 -15.54
N LEU A 292 -21.97 -15.01 -16.26
CA LEU A 292 -22.68 -13.78 -15.94
C LEU A 292 -24.09 -14.12 -15.48
N ALA A 293 -24.48 -13.63 -14.30
CA ALA A 293 -25.80 -13.88 -13.72
C ALA A 293 -26.36 -12.62 -13.03
N ASP A 294 -27.62 -12.67 -12.61
CA ASP A 294 -28.27 -11.58 -11.85
C ASP A 294 -27.65 -11.37 -10.47
N ASP A 295 -27.04 -12.41 -9.90
CA ASP A 295 -26.48 -12.41 -8.56
C ASP A 295 -25.27 -13.35 -8.44
N TYR A 296 -24.50 -13.14 -7.37
CA TYR A 296 -23.27 -13.90 -7.13
C TYR A 296 -23.51 -15.40 -6.91
N TRP A 297 -24.59 -15.78 -6.21
CA TRP A 297 -24.86 -17.17 -5.89
C TRP A 297 -25.18 -17.97 -7.16
N SER A 298 -26.01 -17.40 -8.04
CA SER A 298 -26.34 -17.98 -9.33
C SER A 298 -25.10 -18.12 -10.22
N ALA A 299 -24.27 -17.06 -10.35
CA ALA A 299 -23.02 -17.11 -11.11
C ALA A 299 -22.04 -18.17 -10.56
N HIS A 300 -21.81 -18.19 -9.25
CA HIS A 300 -20.87 -19.11 -8.60
C HIS A 300 -21.33 -20.57 -8.66
N ARG A 301 -22.64 -20.85 -8.54
CA ARG A 301 -23.16 -22.21 -8.72
C ARG A 301 -23.00 -22.70 -10.16
N ALA A 302 -23.31 -21.84 -11.12
CA ALA A 302 -23.21 -22.17 -12.54
C ALA A 302 -21.76 -22.31 -13.02
N GLN A 303 -20.82 -21.58 -12.41
CA GLN A 303 -19.37 -21.75 -12.63
C GLN A 303 -18.94 -23.21 -12.43
N ALA A 304 -19.44 -23.88 -11.38
CA ALA A 304 -19.11 -25.27 -11.08
C ALA A 304 -19.70 -26.29 -12.07
N ALA A 305 -20.67 -25.88 -12.90
CA ALA A 305 -21.28 -26.72 -13.93
C ALA A 305 -20.62 -26.56 -15.31
N LEU A 306 -19.67 -25.64 -15.45
CA LEU A 306 -18.88 -25.51 -16.68
C LEU A 306 -17.98 -26.73 -16.86
N LYS A 307 -17.97 -27.28 -18.07
CA LYS A 307 -16.95 -28.24 -18.50
C LYS A 307 -16.03 -27.54 -19.48
N ILE A 308 -14.79 -27.33 -19.08
CA ILE A 308 -13.80 -26.58 -19.85
C ILE A 308 -12.64 -27.52 -20.14
N GLU A 309 -12.30 -27.66 -21.42
CA GLU A 309 -11.07 -28.29 -21.85
C GLU A 309 -10.04 -27.20 -22.15
N TRP A 310 -8.84 -27.36 -21.59
CA TRP A 310 -7.73 -26.44 -21.79
C TRP A 310 -6.73 -27.04 -22.78
N GLU A 311 -6.01 -26.18 -23.48
CA GLU A 311 -4.83 -26.57 -24.26
C GLU A 311 -3.64 -26.81 -23.33
N ASP A 312 -2.67 -27.59 -23.82
CA ASP A 312 -1.41 -27.83 -23.12
C ASP A 312 -0.60 -26.53 -23.00
N SER A 313 0.21 -26.44 -21.96
CA SER A 313 1.04 -25.27 -21.69
C SER A 313 2.48 -25.67 -21.42
N LEU A 314 3.41 -24.78 -21.80
CA LEU A 314 4.84 -24.91 -21.44
C LEU A 314 5.09 -24.93 -19.92
N PHE A 315 4.09 -24.53 -19.11
CA PHE A 315 4.14 -24.57 -17.65
C PHE A 315 3.51 -25.82 -17.03
N GLU A 316 3.08 -26.81 -17.83
CA GLU A 316 2.42 -28.02 -17.30
C GLU A 316 3.32 -28.81 -16.31
N THR A 317 4.65 -28.74 -16.51
CA THR A 317 5.63 -29.40 -15.65
C THR A 317 6.21 -28.49 -14.56
N PHE A 318 5.71 -27.27 -14.41
CA PHE A 318 6.21 -26.34 -13.40
C PHE A 318 5.86 -26.81 -11.99
N ASP A 319 6.89 -27.06 -11.16
CA ASP A 319 6.73 -27.36 -9.73
C ASP A 319 7.55 -26.40 -8.86
N SER A 320 6.83 -25.55 -8.11
CA SER A 320 7.43 -24.60 -7.17
C SER A 320 8.25 -25.25 -6.04
N SER A 321 8.05 -26.55 -5.76
CA SER A 321 8.82 -27.29 -4.74
C SER A 321 10.32 -27.36 -5.08
N THR A 322 10.65 -27.34 -6.37
CA THR A 322 12.03 -27.41 -6.88
C THR A 322 12.72 -26.05 -6.93
N LEU A 323 11.96 -24.96 -6.80
CA LEU A 323 12.45 -23.61 -7.12
C LEU A 323 13.53 -23.12 -6.14
N ALA A 324 13.42 -23.43 -4.85
CA ALA A 324 14.42 -23.02 -3.87
C ALA A 324 15.79 -23.65 -4.16
N ALA A 325 15.82 -24.95 -4.52
CA ALA A 325 17.06 -25.63 -4.89
C ALA A 325 17.66 -25.06 -6.18
N ARG A 326 16.81 -24.80 -7.19
CA ARG A 326 17.24 -24.15 -8.45
C ARG A 326 17.81 -22.76 -8.21
N GLN A 327 17.16 -21.94 -7.38
CA GLN A 327 17.64 -20.60 -7.04
C GLN A 327 18.97 -20.65 -6.25
N ALA A 328 19.13 -21.60 -5.32
CA ALA A 328 20.37 -21.78 -4.58
C ALA A 328 21.54 -22.17 -5.49
N ALA A 329 21.31 -23.09 -6.45
CA ALA A 329 22.30 -23.50 -7.43
C ALA A 329 22.65 -22.36 -8.42
N TRP A 330 21.66 -21.55 -8.80
CA TRP A 330 21.86 -20.41 -9.71
C TRP A 330 22.87 -19.38 -9.20
N VAL A 331 23.11 -19.30 -7.89
CA VAL A 331 24.12 -18.39 -7.32
C VAL A 331 25.53 -18.68 -7.85
N ASP A 332 25.84 -19.94 -8.13
CA ASP A 332 27.16 -20.39 -8.59
C ASP A 332 27.21 -20.62 -10.12
N ASP A 333 26.10 -20.39 -10.83
CA ASP A 333 26.01 -20.61 -12.27
C ASP A 333 26.85 -19.56 -13.04
N PRO A 334 27.70 -19.95 -14.01
CA PRO A 334 28.50 -19.02 -14.80
C PRO A 334 27.69 -17.98 -15.59
N ALA A 335 26.43 -18.29 -15.92
CA ALA A 335 25.52 -17.38 -16.60
C ALA A 335 24.85 -16.37 -15.64
N ALA A 336 24.87 -16.64 -14.33
CA ALA A 336 24.30 -15.75 -13.34
C ALA A 336 25.03 -14.40 -13.33
N ARG A 337 24.25 -13.31 -13.35
CA ARG A 337 24.79 -11.95 -13.30
C ARG A 337 24.44 -11.34 -11.96
N VAL A 338 25.48 -11.02 -11.19
CA VAL A 338 25.35 -10.30 -9.93
C VAL A 338 25.20 -8.81 -10.23
N VAL A 339 24.12 -8.22 -9.72
CA VAL A 339 23.99 -6.77 -9.59
C VAL A 339 24.47 -6.38 -8.19
N PRO A 340 25.63 -5.71 -8.05
CA PRO A 340 26.16 -5.34 -6.75
C PRO A 340 25.33 -4.19 -6.15
N THR A 341 24.97 -4.32 -4.87
CA THR A 341 24.23 -3.30 -4.11
C THR A 341 25.09 -2.66 -3.02
N ILE A 342 26.07 -3.42 -2.51
CA ILE A 342 27.13 -2.97 -1.61
C ILE A 342 28.43 -3.69 -1.97
N ARG A 343 29.51 -2.95 -2.09
CA ARG A 343 30.87 -3.48 -2.22
C ARG A 343 31.85 -2.58 -1.49
N ASP A 344 32.35 -3.06 -0.35
CA ASP A 344 33.34 -2.35 0.47
C ASP A 344 34.49 -3.28 0.83
N GLY A 345 35.70 -2.73 0.85
CA GLY A 345 36.93 -3.48 1.07
C GLY A 345 37.20 -4.51 -0.04
N ASP A 346 38.30 -5.25 0.09
CA ASP A 346 38.60 -6.37 -0.80
C ASP A 346 37.78 -7.61 -0.40
N PRO A 347 37.36 -8.47 -1.33
CA PRO A 347 36.72 -9.74 -0.99
C PRO A 347 37.76 -10.68 -0.37
N VAL A 348 38.05 -10.46 0.90
CA VAL A 348 38.96 -11.28 1.68
C VAL A 348 38.24 -12.59 1.98
N ASN A 349 38.45 -13.57 1.11
CA ASN A 349 38.46 -14.99 1.48
C ASN A 349 39.75 -15.37 2.25
N ALA A 350 40.50 -14.40 2.80
CA ALA A 350 41.66 -14.75 3.60
C ALA A 350 41.18 -15.44 4.86
N SER A 351 41.73 -16.62 5.07
CA SER A 351 41.85 -17.28 6.36
C SER A 351 42.35 -16.27 7.38
N LEU A 352 41.41 -15.62 8.07
CA LEU A 352 41.69 -14.86 9.28
C LEU A 352 41.95 -15.91 10.35
N ALA A 353 43.16 -15.93 10.93
CA ALA A 353 43.49 -16.88 11.97
C ALA A 353 42.49 -16.79 13.14
N GLY A 354 41.89 -17.91 13.52
CA GLY A 354 40.86 -17.97 14.56
C GLY A 354 39.48 -17.45 14.14
N ALA A 355 39.25 -17.20 12.85
CA ALA A 355 37.93 -16.79 12.39
C ALA A 355 36.92 -17.94 12.37
N ARG A 356 35.66 -17.58 12.61
CA ARG A 356 34.51 -18.48 12.52
C ARG A 356 33.64 -18.06 11.35
N THR A 357 33.23 -19.03 10.55
CA THR A 357 32.36 -18.78 9.39
C THR A 357 30.98 -19.35 9.64
N VAL A 358 29.95 -18.56 9.32
CA VAL A 358 28.54 -18.99 9.26
C VAL A 358 28.10 -18.91 7.82
N ASP A 359 27.82 -20.05 7.20
CA ASP A 359 27.22 -20.17 5.87
C ASP A 359 25.76 -20.59 6.01
N ALA A 360 24.85 -19.87 5.35
CA ALA A 360 23.42 -20.12 5.46
C ALA A 360 22.68 -19.89 4.13
N THR A 361 21.59 -20.64 3.95
CA THR A 361 20.65 -20.48 2.84
C THR A 361 19.25 -20.26 3.37
N TYR A 362 18.61 -19.16 2.97
CA TYR A 362 17.26 -18.78 3.39
C TYR A 362 16.33 -18.76 2.20
N ALA A 363 15.19 -19.46 2.27
CA ALA A 363 14.21 -19.49 1.18
C ALA A 363 12.83 -19.02 1.65
N MET A 364 12.12 -18.33 0.76
CA MET A 364 10.72 -17.94 0.96
C MET A 364 9.88 -18.42 -0.23
N PRO A 365 8.70 -19.05 0.00
CA PRO A 365 7.83 -19.48 -1.09
C PRO A 365 7.08 -18.30 -1.73
N TYR A 366 6.31 -18.60 -2.77
CA TYR A 366 5.31 -17.68 -3.29
C TYR A 366 4.31 -17.29 -2.19
N LYS A 367 3.87 -16.02 -2.19
CA LYS A 367 2.96 -15.49 -1.16
C LYS A 367 1.73 -14.85 -1.77
N ALA A 368 0.56 -15.22 -1.26
CA ALA A 368 -0.72 -14.63 -1.62
C ALA A 368 -1.06 -13.45 -0.69
N ALA A 369 -1.42 -12.30 -1.26
CA ALA A 369 -1.84 -11.11 -0.52
C ALA A 369 -3.07 -11.33 0.38
N ASN A 370 -4.02 -12.14 -0.10
CA ASN A 370 -5.20 -12.62 0.63
C ASN A 370 -5.96 -11.49 1.38
N PRO A 371 -6.34 -10.39 0.70
CA PRO A 371 -7.13 -9.32 1.31
C PRO A 371 -8.48 -9.86 1.79
N LEU A 372 -9.05 -9.35 2.89
CA LEU A 372 -10.26 -9.94 3.48
C LEU A 372 -11.46 -9.86 2.52
N GLU A 373 -11.58 -8.73 1.82
CA GLU A 373 -12.45 -8.56 0.67
C GLU A 373 -11.74 -9.09 -0.59
N PRO A 374 -12.23 -10.19 -1.21
CA PRO A 374 -11.69 -10.67 -2.48
C PRO A 374 -11.70 -9.59 -3.57
N ILE A 375 -10.83 -9.73 -4.57
CA ILE A 375 -10.80 -8.84 -5.73
C ILE A 375 -12.19 -8.75 -6.37
N ASN A 376 -12.66 -7.52 -6.53
CA ASN A 376 -13.92 -7.18 -7.17
C ASN A 376 -13.83 -5.79 -7.82
N VAL A 377 -14.63 -5.58 -8.86
CA VAL A 377 -14.84 -4.26 -9.47
C VAL A 377 -16.14 -4.27 -10.25
N THR A 378 -16.85 -3.14 -10.25
CA THR A 378 -17.98 -2.92 -11.15
C THR A 378 -17.55 -2.00 -12.28
N VAL A 379 -17.84 -2.38 -13.52
CA VAL A 379 -17.46 -1.65 -14.73
C VAL A 379 -18.68 -1.50 -15.62
N TRP A 380 -18.87 -0.31 -16.19
CA TRP A 380 -19.96 -0.05 -17.14
C TRP A 380 -19.46 0.75 -18.33
N ALA A 381 -19.43 0.12 -19.50
CA ALA A 381 -19.17 0.79 -20.77
C ALA A 381 -20.51 1.22 -21.40
N ARG A 382 -20.71 2.52 -21.57
CA ARG A 382 -21.94 3.10 -22.15
C ARG A 382 -21.65 4.42 -22.83
N ASP A 383 -22.45 4.76 -23.84
CA ASP A 383 -22.42 6.05 -24.55
C ASP A 383 -21.05 6.40 -25.14
N GLY A 384 -20.17 5.41 -25.37
CA GLY A 384 -18.79 5.59 -25.82
C GLY A 384 -17.78 5.99 -24.72
N GLY A 385 -18.19 5.97 -23.44
CA GLY A 385 -17.34 6.10 -22.27
C GLY A 385 -17.37 4.86 -21.38
N ILE A 386 -16.63 4.91 -20.27
CA ILE A 386 -16.56 3.81 -19.30
C ILE A 386 -16.40 4.32 -17.88
N GLU A 387 -17.10 3.66 -16.96
CA GLU A 387 -17.09 3.99 -15.55
C GLU A 387 -16.63 2.79 -14.72
N TYR A 388 -15.80 3.04 -13.70
CA TYR A 388 -15.31 2.03 -12.77
C TYR A 388 -15.71 2.36 -11.33
N TRP A 389 -16.34 1.42 -10.62
CA TRP A 389 -16.54 1.49 -9.18
C TRP A 389 -15.73 0.37 -8.53
N GLY A 390 -14.69 0.76 -7.79
CA GLY A 390 -13.74 -0.22 -7.26
C GLY A 390 -12.85 0.38 -6.18
N GLY A 391 -12.15 -0.49 -5.45
CA GLY A 391 -10.94 -0.08 -4.73
C GLY A 391 -9.74 -0.11 -5.68
N LEU A 392 -9.49 1.00 -6.37
CA LEU A 392 -8.48 1.08 -7.42
C LEU A 392 -7.18 1.59 -6.81
N GLN A 393 -6.26 0.68 -6.48
CA GLN A 393 -4.97 1.08 -5.91
C GLN A 393 -4.10 1.86 -6.91
N VAL A 394 -4.21 1.49 -8.19
CA VAL A 394 -3.55 2.16 -9.31
C VAL A 394 -4.62 2.61 -10.32
N PRO A 395 -5.27 3.77 -10.11
CA PRO A 395 -6.27 4.30 -11.02
C PRO A 395 -5.83 4.41 -12.49
N SER A 396 -4.55 4.69 -12.75
CA SER A 396 -3.99 4.70 -14.12
C SER A 396 -4.12 3.34 -14.83
N THR A 397 -4.19 2.23 -14.11
CA THR A 397 -4.44 0.91 -14.71
C THR A 397 -5.87 0.76 -15.20
N ALA A 398 -6.86 1.41 -14.56
CA ALA A 398 -8.23 1.42 -15.07
C ALA A 398 -8.34 2.23 -16.38
N MET A 399 -7.56 3.31 -16.51
CA MET A 399 -7.40 4.06 -17.76
C MET A 399 -6.76 3.21 -18.86
N GLU A 400 -5.66 2.52 -18.52
CA GLU A 400 -4.99 1.59 -19.45
C GLU A 400 -5.94 0.49 -19.92
N ALA A 401 -6.70 -0.12 -19.00
CA ALA A 401 -7.72 -1.12 -19.32
C ALA A 401 -8.77 -0.55 -20.30
N ALA A 402 -9.28 0.65 -20.03
CA ALA A 402 -10.24 1.33 -20.90
C ALA A 402 -9.69 1.55 -22.31
N GLN A 403 -8.45 2.00 -22.45
CA GLN A 403 -7.82 2.28 -23.73
C GLN A 403 -7.46 1.00 -24.49
N VAL A 404 -6.77 0.07 -23.84
CA VAL A 404 -6.16 -1.11 -24.47
C VAL A 404 -7.19 -2.23 -24.71
N ILE A 405 -8.17 -2.39 -23.82
CA ILE A 405 -9.22 -3.40 -23.94
C ILE A 405 -10.47 -2.81 -24.57
N GLY A 406 -10.88 -1.63 -24.11
CA GLY A 406 -12.14 -1.02 -24.54
C GLY A 406 -12.04 -0.12 -25.77
N GLY A 407 -10.85 0.31 -26.18
CA GLY A 407 -10.69 1.34 -27.22
C GLY A 407 -11.26 2.70 -26.80
N ILE A 408 -11.42 2.95 -25.49
CA ILE A 408 -12.06 4.15 -24.95
C ILE A 408 -10.98 5.14 -24.51
N PRO A 409 -11.00 6.40 -24.99
CA PRO A 409 -9.97 7.38 -24.67
C PRO A 409 -10.06 7.84 -23.21
N ALA A 410 -8.91 8.25 -22.64
CA ALA A 410 -8.75 8.59 -21.22
C ALA A 410 -9.76 9.62 -20.70
N HIS A 411 -10.08 10.67 -21.48
CA HIS A 411 -11.04 11.71 -21.09
C HIS A 411 -12.49 11.23 -21.02
N ARG A 412 -12.78 9.98 -21.41
CA ARG A 412 -14.09 9.32 -21.27
C ARG A 412 -14.11 8.24 -20.20
N VAL A 413 -13.08 8.21 -19.34
CA VAL A 413 -12.98 7.31 -18.19
C VAL A 413 -13.40 8.05 -16.93
N THR A 414 -14.42 7.54 -16.24
CA THR A 414 -14.84 8.04 -14.92
C THR A 414 -14.50 7.03 -13.84
N LEU A 415 -13.94 7.50 -12.72
CA LEU A 415 -13.57 6.64 -11.60
C LEU A 415 -14.38 6.99 -10.35
N HIS A 416 -14.98 5.97 -9.76
CA HIS A 416 -15.72 6.06 -8.50
C HIS A 416 -14.97 5.28 -7.43
N GLU A 417 -13.98 5.92 -6.81
CA GLU A 417 -13.08 5.24 -5.88
C GLU A 417 -13.80 4.82 -4.59
N ARG A 418 -13.70 3.54 -4.25
CA ARG A 418 -14.30 2.92 -3.08
C ARG A 418 -13.23 2.39 -2.13
N VAL A 419 -13.54 2.42 -0.84
CA VAL A 419 -12.67 1.79 0.16
C VAL A 419 -12.72 0.28 -0.03
N SER A 420 -11.56 -0.38 0.04
CA SER A 420 -11.46 -1.84 -0.05
C SER A 420 -11.18 -2.50 1.30
N GLY A 421 -11.60 -3.75 1.47
CA GLY A 421 -11.33 -4.60 2.63
C GLY A 421 -9.93 -5.20 2.62
N GLY A 422 -8.92 -4.39 2.29
CA GLY A 422 -7.54 -4.79 2.09
C GLY A 422 -7.10 -4.72 0.63
N SER A 423 -5.78 -4.80 0.44
CA SER A 423 -5.14 -4.98 -0.86
C SER A 423 -3.84 -5.77 -0.68
N PHE A 424 -2.90 -5.21 0.08
CA PHE A 424 -1.58 -5.79 0.34
C PHE A 424 -0.80 -6.08 -0.94
N GLY A 425 -0.99 -5.26 -1.99
CA GLY A 425 -0.40 -5.41 -3.32
C GLY A 425 -1.32 -6.06 -4.35
N ALA A 426 -2.36 -6.80 -3.92
CA ALA A 426 -3.26 -7.50 -4.84
C ALA A 426 -4.01 -6.58 -5.81
N ARG A 427 -4.38 -5.37 -5.38
CA ARG A 427 -5.12 -4.40 -6.21
C ARG A 427 -4.20 -3.50 -7.05
N GLU A 428 -2.89 -3.77 -7.06
CA GLU A 428 -1.95 -3.22 -8.05
C GLU A 428 -1.88 -4.08 -9.31
N SER A 429 -2.29 -5.35 -9.23
CA SER A 429 -2.38 -6.23 -10.40
C SER A 429 -3.43 -5.72 -11.40
N LYS A 430 -3.19 -5.93 -12.69
CA LYS A 430 -4.02 -5.38 -13.78
C LYS A 430 -5.06 -6.36 -14.33
N TYR A 431 -4.81 -7.67 -14.24
CA TYR A 431 -5.61 -8.70 -14.92
C TYR A 431 -7.12 -8.58 -14.74
N TRP A 432 -7.59 -8.30 -13.51
CA TRP A 432 -9.01 -8.24 -13.19
C TRP A 432 -9.69 -6.99 -13.74
N LEU A 433 -8.94 -5.91 -13.96
CA LEU A 433 -9.45 -4.73 -14.69
C LEU A 433 -9.63 -5.08 -16.16
N PHE A 434 -8.67 -5.78 -16.78
CA PHE A 434 -8.78 -6.15 -18.19
C PHE A 434 -9.94 -7.11 -18.44
N GLU A 435 -10.11 -8.12 -17.57
CA GLU A 435 -11.23 -9.05 -17.60
C GLU A 435 -12.58 -8.33 -17.46
N ALA A 436 -12.71 -7.45 -16.46
CA ALA A 436 -13.96 -6.74 -16.21
C ALA A 436 -14.30 -5.73 -17.33
N THR A 437 -13.29 -5.03 -17.87
CA THR A 437 -13.48 -4.12 -19.01
C THR A 437 -13.90 -4.86 -20.26
N TRP A 438 -13.28 -6.01 -20.56
CA TRP A 438 -13.68 -6.86 -21.68
C TRP A 438 -15.15 -7.27 -21.58
N LEU A 439 -15.58 -7.73 -20.40
CA LEU A 439 -16.97 -8.15 -20.16
C LEU A 439 -17.95 -6.98 -20.25
N ALA A 440 -17.62 -5.82 -19.68
CA ALA A 440 -18.47 -4.64 -19.74
C ALA A 440 -18.67 -4.15 -21.18
N VAL A 441 -17.60 -4.09 -21.98
CA VAL A 441 -17.66 -3.71 -23.40
C VAL A 441 -18.46 -4.74 -24.21
N LYS A 442 -18.23 -6.04 -23.95
CA LYS A 442 -18.91 -7.11 -24.68
C LYS A 442 -20.42 -7.15 -24.43
N THR A 443 -20.85 -6.80 -23.23
CA THR A 443 -22.25 -6.89 -22.81
C THR A 443 -23.03 -5.58 -22.95
N GLY A 444 -22.35 -4.43 -22.93
CA GLY A 444 -22.99 -3.10 -22.84
C GLY A 444 -23.77 -2.87 -21.55
N LYS A 445 -23.62 -3.75 -20.54
CA LYS A 445 -24.30 -3.72 -19.26
C LYS A 445 -23.32 -3.39 -18.13
N PRO A 446 -23.78 -2.91 -16.96
CA PRO A 446 -22.92 -2.85 -15.80
C PRO A 446 -22.54 -4.29 -15.38
N VAL A 447 -21.25 -4.58 -15.29
CA VAL A 447 -20.72 -5.89 -14.92
C VAL A 447 -19.88 -5.76 -13.65
N LYS A 448 -20.21 -6.53 -12.63
CA LYS A 448 -19.43 -6.68 -11.41
C LYS A 448 -18.65 -7.98 -11.43
N LEU A 449 -17.35 -7.90 -11.71
CA LEU A 449 -16.45 -9.02 -11.50
C LEU A 449 -16.27 -9.21 -9.99
N MET A 450 -16.48 -10.44 -9.50
CA MET A 450 -16.35 -10.77 -8.08
C MET A 450 -15.71 -12.14 -7.92
N ASN A 451 -14.43 -12.17 -7.53
CA ASN A 451 -13.74 -13.42 -7.27
C ASN A 451 -14.28 -14.09 -6.00
N SER A 452 -14.41 -15.42 -6.00
CA SER A 452 -14.44 -16.18 -4.75
C SER A 452 -13.05 -16.14 -4.07
N ARG A 453 -12.97 -16.60 -2.81
CA ARG A 453 -11.67 -16.76 -2.14
C ARG A 453 -10.83 -17.81 -2.89
N GLU A 454 -11.48 -18.87 -3.34
CA GLU A 454 -10.92 -19.98 -4.08
C GLU A 454 -10.29 -19.51 -5.40
N ASP A 455 -10.99 -18.65 -6.15
CA ASP A 455 -10.52 -18.11 -7.43
C ASP A 455 -9.33 -17.16 -7.22
N GLU A 456 -9.37 -16.31 -6.19
CA GLU A 456 -8.26 -15.41 -5.89
C GLU A 456 -6.98 -16.20 -5.52
N MET A 457 -7.12 -17.31 -4.79
CA MET A 457 -6.01 -18.24 -4.49
C MET A 457 -5.63 -19.12 -5.70
N ARG A 458 -6.20 -18.89 -6.87
CA ARG A 458 -5.81 -19.56 -8.12
C ARG A 458 -5.42 -18.57 -9.22
N ALA A 459 -5.48 -17.27 -8.97
CA ALA A 459 -5.22 -16.24 -9.98
C ALA A 459 -3.72 -16.08 -10.33
N LEU A 460 -2.81 -16.85 -9.73
CA LEU A 460 -1.38 -16.98 -10.06
C LEU A 460 -0.47 -15.75 -9.82
N PHE A 461 -1.02 -14.53 -9.67
CA PHE A 461 -0.28 -13.29 -9.36
C PHE A 461 0.21 -13.23 -7.88
N TYR A 462 1.13 -14.12 -7.53
CA TYR A 462 1.76 -14.19 -6.22
C TYR A 462 3.02 -13.35 -6.14
N HIS A 463 3.38 -12.90 -4.94
CA HIS A 463 4.74 -12.42 -4.74
C HIS A 463 5.73 -13.55 -4.96
N ALA A 464 6.81 -13.24 -5.68
CA ALA A 464 7.82 -14.21 -6.05
C ALA A 464 8.38 -14.96 -4.83
N ALA A 465 8.72 -16.23 -5.07
CA ALA A 465 9.62 -16.98 -4.23
C ALA A 465 11.05 -16.46 -4.38
N SER A 466 11.84 -16.59 -3.33
CA SER A 466 13.23 -16.13 -3.31
C SER A 466 14.12 -17.08 -2.54
N CYS A 467 15.40 -17.06 -2.87
CA CYS A 467 16.46 -17.73 -2.13
C CYS A 467 17.60 -16.76 -1.85
N HIS A 468 18.17 -16.81 -0.66
CA HIS A 468 19.30 -16.01 -0.26
C HIS A 468 20.41 -16.93 0.20
N ARG A 469 21.59 -16.82 -0.40
CA ARG A 469 22.82 -17.43 0.14
C ARG A 469 23.63 -16.35 0.82
N ALA A 470 24.10 -16.63 2.01
CA ALA A 470 24.87 -15.66 2.78
C ALA A 470 25.98 -16.31 3.60
N ARG A 471 27.03 -15.54 3.83
CA ARG A 471 28.18 -15.90 4.64
C ARG A 471 28.56 -14.75 5.55
N ALA A 472 28.72 -15.02 6.84
CA ALA A 472 29.33 -14.11 7.80
C ALA A 472 30.65 -14.71 8.30
N VAL A 473 31.74 -13.96 8.20
CA VAL A 473 33.04 -14.33 8.78
C VAL A 473 33.27 -13.47 10.01
N LEU A 474 33.48 -14.12 11.15
CA LEU A 474 33.72 -13.50 12.44
C LEU A 474 35.22 -13.52 12.76
N ASP A 475 35.78 -12.40 13.21
CA ASP A 475 37.15 -12.34 13.73
C ASP A 475 37.28 -13.12 15.06
N ALA A 476 38.52 -13.25 15.56
CA ALA A 476 38.80 -13.91 16.84
C ALA A 476 38.10 -13.26 18.05
N ARG A 477 37.61 -12.02 17.92
CA ARG A 477 36.84 -11.29 18.95
C ARG A 477 35.33 -11.43 18.78
N GLY A 478 34.88 -12.17 17.76
CA GLY A 478 33.46 -12.33 17.44
C GLY A 478 32.81 -11.08 16.85
N ASN A 479 33.55 -10.23 16.14
CA ASN A 479 33.00 -9.16 15.30
C ASN A 479 32.93 -9.60 13.83
N LEU A 480 32.02 -9.03 13.06
CA LEU A 480 31.95 -9.23 11.61
C LEU A 480 33.21 -8.67 10.94
N ALA A 481 34.01 -9.57 10.38
CA ALA A 481 35.14 -9.23 9.52
C ALA A 481 34.73 -9.15 8.05
N SER A 482 33.86 -10.07 7.61
CA SER A 482 33.34 -10.09 6.23
C SER A 482 31.88 -10.52 6.20
N LEU A 483 31.13 -9.94 5.26
CA LEU A 483 29.76 -10.30 4.96
C LEU A 483 29.55 -10.45 3.45
N TRP A 484 29.11 -11.62 3.03
CA TRP A 484 28.73 -11.90 1.65
C TRP A 484 27.27 -12.33 1.59
N LEU A 485 26.49 -11.78 0.66
CA LEU A 485 25.08 -12.14 0.50
C LEU A 485 24.64 -12.01 -0.97
N ARG A 486 23.89 -13.01 -1.46
CA ARG A 486 23.23 -13.01 -2.76
C ARG A 486 21.75 -13.33 -2.60
N GLY A 487 20.89 -12.38 -2.95
CA GLY A 487 19.44 -12.61 -3.08
C GLY A 487 19.09 -13.00 -4.51
N VAL A 488 18.40 -14.13 -4.69
CA VAL A 488 17.98 -14.68 -5.98
C VAL A 488 16.46 -14.63 -6.09
N MET A 489 15.97 -13.85 -7.04
CA MET A 489 14.54 -13.71 -7.36
C MET A 489 14.35 -13.09 -8.76
N PRO A 490 13.19 -13.28 -9.42
CA PRO A 490 12.90 -12.58 -10.67
C PRO A 490 12.89 -11.07 -10.48
N ALA A 491 13.10 -10.32 -11.57
CA ALA A 491 12.93 -8.87 -11.52
C ALA A 491 11.43 -8.55 -11.38
N SER A 492 11.08 -7.65 -10.46
CA SER A 492 9.68 -7.28 -10.22
C SER A 492 9.16 -6.33 -11.31
N PRO A 493 9.68 -5.10 -11.45
CA PRO A 493 9.17 -4.11 -12.40
C PRO A 493 9.52 -4.44 -13.86
N GLN A 494 10.55 -5.25 -14.16
CA GLN A 494 10.83 -5.62 -15.56
C GLN A 494 9.66 -6.39 -16.20
N GLN A 495 8.86 -7.11 -15.40
CA GLN A 495 7.62 -7.75 -15.84
C GLN A 495 6.45 -6.76 -16.00
N TRP A 496 6.60 -5.50 -15.58
CA TRP A 496 5.57 -4.45 -15.62
C TRP A 496 5.98 -3.21 -16.43
N GLU A 497 7.27 -3.06 -16.75
CA GLU A 497 7.91 -1.96 -17.46
C GLU A 497 9.15 -2.51 -18.21
N PRO A 498 9.04 -2.93 -19.50
CA PRO A 498 10.14 -3.51 -20.24
C PRO A 498 11.18 -2.41 -20.52
N GLY A 499 12.44 -2.74 -20.29
CA GLY A 499 13.56 -1.79 -20.36
C GLY A 499 13.91 -1.14 -19.03
N TYR A 500 13.16 -1.42 -17.95
CA TYR A 500 13.46 -0.92 -16.60
C TYR A 500 14.92 -1.17 -16.18
N LEU A 501 15.49 -2.32 -16.54
CA LEU A 501 16.86 -2.71 -16.22
C LEU A 501 17.93 -2.18 -17.20
N GLU A 502 17.57 -1.42 -18.23
CA GLU A 502 18.51 -0.84 -19.20
C GLU A 502 19.28 0.37 -18.65
N ARG A 503 18.84 0.90 -17.51
CA ARG A 503 19.55 1.92 -16.76
C ARG A 503 20.94 1.47 -16.31
N ALA A 504 21.83 2.44 -16.08
CA ALA A 504 23.26 2.20 -15.85
C ALA A 504 23.56 1.25 -14.66
N ASP A 505 22.81 1.35 -13.56
CA ASP A 505 23.04 0.51 -12.37
C ASP A 505 22.49 -0.93 -12.53
N ARG A 506 21.65 -1.17 -13.56
CA ARG A 506 20.95 -2.44 -13.84
C ARG A 506 20.23 -3.05 -12.64
N MET A 507 19.91 -2.24 -11.63
CA MET A 507 19.34 -2.70 -10.38
C MET A 507 17.82 -2.74 -10.45
N ASP A 508 17.22 -3.56 -9.61
CA ASP A 508 15.80 -3.48 -9.33
C ASP A 508 15.62 -3.12 -7.86
N PHE A 509 15.23 -1.87 -7.61
CA PHE A 509 15.02 -1.37 -6.25
C PHE A 509 13.92 -2.13 -5.51
N SER A 510 12.99 -2.76 -6.23
CA SER A 510 11.90 -3.55 -5.63
C SER A 510 12.36 -4.94 -5.20
N THR A 511 13.55 -5.39 -5.61
CA THR A 511 14.16 -6.68 -5.20
C THR A 511 15.38 -6.50 -4.29
N THR A 512 15.97 -5.31 -4.25
CA THR A 512 17.15 -4.98 -3.44
C THR A 512 16.84 -4.21 -2.15
N GLU A 513 15.57 -3.99 -1.80
CA GLU A 513 15.18 -3.31 -0.55
C GLU A 513 15.83 -3.96 0.68
N ALA A 514 16.32 -3.17 1.64
CA ALA A 514 17.14 -3.60 2.78
C ALA A 514 18.52 -4.21 2.44
N LEU A 515 18.88 -4.41 1.16
CA LEU A 515 20.20 -4.88 0.73
C LEU A 515 21.05 -3.77 0.09
N THR A 516 20.59 -2.52 0.11
CA THR A 516 21.31 -1.37 -0.45
C THR A 516 22.15 -0.65 0.59
N LYS A 517 23.19 0.07 0.17
CA LYS A 517 24.02 0.89 1.08
C LYS A 517 23.21 1.93 1.88
N TRP A 518 22.03 2.33 1.39
CA TRP A 518 21.17 3.32 2.02
C TRP A 518 20.38 2.75 3.19
N GLU A 519 20.14 1.44 3.22
CA GLU A 519 19.21 0.81 4.17
C GLU A 519 19.85 -0.29 4.99
N PHE A 520 20.91 -0.93 4.48
CA PHE A 520 21.59 -2.01 5.15
C PHE A 520 22.22 -1.52 6.46
N ALA A 521 21.85 -2.17 7.56
CA ALA A 521 22.07 -1.67 8.91
C ALA A 521 23.48 -1.96 9.46
N TYR A 522 24.14 -3.00 8.95
CA TYR A 522 25.33 -3.57 9.57
C TYR A 522 26.60 -3.22 8.79
N ALA A 523 27.59 -2.69 9.50
CA ALA A 523 28.94 -2.45 9.03
C ALA A 523 29.81 -3.68 9.26
N ALA A 524 30.69 -3.95 8.29
CA ALA A 524 31.79 -4.88 8.38
C ALA A 524 32.94 -4.31 7.52
N PRO A 525 34.22 -4.62 7.82
CA PRO A 525 35.35 -4.20 7.00
C PRO A 525 35.21 -4.60 5.53
N HIS A 526 34.69 -5.80 5.28
CA HIS A 526 34.47 -6.33 3.94
C HIS A 526 33.00 -6.68 3.74
N ARG A 527 32.38 -6.12 2.69
CA ARG A 527 30.99 -6.42 2.33
C ARG A 527 30.88 -6.63 0.84
N ASP A 528 30.22 -7.71 0.44
CA ASP A 528 29.86 -7.98 -0.94
C ASP A 528 28.43 -8.50 -1.00
N ILE A 529 27.50 -7.57 -1.23
CA ILE A 529 26.06 -7.84 -1.25
C ILE A 529 25.53 -7.54 -2.65
N GLY A 530 24.68 -8.42 -3.16
CA GLY A 530 24.05 -8.21 -4.45
C GLY A 530 22.80 -9.04 -4.68
N TRP A 531 22.12 -8.71 -5.76
CA TRP A 531 20.97 -9.43 -6.27
C TRP A 531 21.35 -10.19 -7.56
N ILE A 532 20.75 -11.35 -7.75
CA ILE A 532 20.87 -12.16 -8.96
C ILE A 532 19.47 -12.39 -9.50
N ARG A 533 19.27 -11.98 -10.75
CA ARG A 533 18.00 -12.21 -11.46
C ARG A 533 17.88 -13.67 -11.89
N LEU A 534 16.77 -14.30 -11.55
CA LEU A 534 16.35 -15.58 -12.12
C LEU A 534 14.86 -15.53 -12.48
N GLU A 535 14.57 -15.48 -13.78
CA GLU A 535 13.19 -15.53 -14.26
C GLU A 535 12.65 -16.96 -14.19
N THR A 536 11.43 -17.10 -13.68
CA THR A 536 10.72 -18.38 -13.58
C THR A 536 9.70 -18.59 -14.69
N GLY A 537 9.37 -17.52 -15.42
CA GLY A 537 8.25 -17.48 -16.36
C GLY A 537 6.87 -17.36 -15.69
N VAL A 538 6.78 -17.57 -14.37
CA VAL A 538 5.53 -17.42 -13.62
C VAL A 538 5.22 -15.94 -13.42
N PRO A 539 3.98 -15.48 -13.71
CA PRO A 539 3.54 -14.14 -13.42
C PRO A 539 3.71 -13.82 -11.93
N THR A 540 4.38 -12.72 -11.62
CA THR A 540 4.53 -12.27 -10.23
C THR A 540 3.54 -11.14 -9.95
N GLY A 541 3.24 -10.91 -8.67
CA GLY A 541 2.36 -9.84 -8.21
C GLY A 541 2.98 -9.07 -7.04
N TRP A 542 2.54 -7.83 -6.85
CA TRP A 542 2.95 -7.02 -5.72
C TRP A 542 2.46 -7.60 -4.39
N TYR A 543 3.29 -7.50 -3.36
CA TYR A 543 2.90 -7.84 -1.99
C TYR A 543 3.44 -6.82 -1.01
N ARG A 544 2.74 -6.64 0.11
CA ARG A 544 3.09 -5.63 1.12
C ARG A 544 4.56 -5.74 1.53
N ALA A 545 5.29 -4.63 1.42
CA ALA A 545 6.73 -4.52 1.72
C ALA A 545 7.62 -5.40 0.84
N VAL A 546 7.19 -5.62 -0.41
CA VAL A 546 7.88 -6.23 -1.56
C VAL A 546 9.07 -7.11 -1.14
N SER A 547 10.32 -6.66 -1.35
CA SER A 547 11.51 -7.46 -1.05
C SER A 547 12.06 -7.25 0.35
N TYR A 548 11.61 -6.25 1.11
CA TYR A 548 11.94 -6.17 2.54
C TYR A 548 11.59 -7.46 3.28
N ILE A 549 10.49 -8.14 2.94
CA ILE A 549 10.12 -9.38 3.64
C ILE A 549 11.19 -10.46 3.52
N PRO A 550 11.54 -10.94 2.32
CA PRO A 550 12.56 -11.97 2.20
C PRO A 550 13.97 -11.47 2.55
N ASN A 551 14.31 -10.22 2.22
CA ASN A 551 15.64 -9.67 2.48
C ASN A 551 15.89 -9.48 3.98
N VAL A 552 14.96 -8.87 4.72
CA VAL A 552 15.10 -8.71 6.18
C VAL A 552 15.08 -10.05 6.89
N PHE A 553 14.31 -11.03 6.41
CA PHE A 553 14.34 -12.38 6.97
C PHE A 553 15.74 -13.00 6.85
N ALA A 554 16.35 -12.97 5.67
CA ALA A 554 17.69 -13.52 5.47
C ALA A 554 18.75 -12.78 6.29
N VAL A 555 18.72 -11.43 6.27
CA VAL A 555 19.68 -10.59 7.00
C VAL A 555 19.56 -10.80 8.52
N GLU A 556 18.37 -10.67 9.08
CA GLU A 556 18.18 -10.74 10.53
C GLU A 556 18.37 -12.16 11.08
N SER A 557 18.12 -13.19 10.27
CA SER A 557 18.44 -14.58 10.65
C SER A 557 19.95 -14.80 10.68
N LEU A 558 20.67 -14.34 9.65
CA LEU A 558 22.14 -14.44 9.62
C LEU A 558 22.79 -13.69 10.78
N MET A 559 22.27 -12.51 11.15
CA MET A 559 22.80 -11.77 12.30
C MET A 559 22.55 -12.50 13.62
N ASP A 560 21.45 -13.23 13.74
CA ASP A 560 21.17 -14.05 14.92
C ASP A 560 22.11 -15.26 15.01
N GLU A 561 22.30 -15.97 13.89
CA GLU A 561 23.23 -17.10 13.79
C GLU A 561 24.69 -16.66 14.01
N ALA A 562 25.08 -15.50 13.48
CA ALA A 562 26.39 -14.91 13.69
C ALA A 562 26.61 -14.50 15.16
N ALA A 563 25.61 -13.91 15.81
CA ALA A 563 25.68 -13.59 17.25
C ALA A 563 25.83 -14.87 18.09
N HIS A 564 25.08 -15.92 17.76
CA HIS A 564 25.18 -17.23 18.40
C HIS A 564 26.56 -17.85 18.22
N ALA A 565 27.09 -17.88 16.98
CA ALA A 565 28.43 -18.38 16.68
C ALA A 565 29.54 -17.58 17.37
N ALA A 566 29.32 -16.27 17.58
CA ALA A 566 30.22 -15.41 18.35
C ALA A 566 30.11 -15.60 19.87
N ALA A 567 29.11 -16.35 20.36
CA ALA A 567 28.73 -16.42 21.77
C ALA A 567 28.45 -15.03 22.38
N ARG A 568 27.78 -14.16 21.62
CA ARG A 568 27.43 -12.78 22.02
C ARG A 568 25.92 -12.60 22.11
N ASP A 569 25.49 -11.71 22.99
CA ASP A 569 24.10 -11.27 23.03
C ASP A 569 23.68 -10.68 21.67
N PRO A 570 22.52 -11.08 21.11
CA PRO A 570 22.10 -10.68 19.77
C PRO A 570 21.73 -9.19 19.64
N VAL A 571 21.39 -8.50 20.74
CA VAL A 571 21.17 -7.04 20.74
C VAL A 571 22.53 -6.34 20.69
N GLU A 572 23.45 -6.70 21.59
CA GLU A 572 24.80 -6.14 21.64
C GLU A 572 25.58 -6.40 20.35
N PHE A 573 25.44 -7.60 19.77
CA PHE A 573 26.04 -7.93 18.48
C PHE A 573 25.54 -7.01 17.38
N ARG A 574 24.23 -6.81 17.24
CA ARG A 574 23.66 -5.89 16.24
C ARG A 574 24.13 -4.46 16.46
N LEU A 575 24.08 -3.96 17.70
CA LEU A 575 24.49 -2.59 18.04
C LEU A 575 25.96 -2.33 17.74
N ALA A 576 26.84 -3.30 18.00
CA ALA A 576 28.28 -3.16 17.72
C ALA A 576 28.60 -2.93 16.23
N HIS A 577 27.70 -3.36 15.34
CA HIS A 577 27.82 -3.24 13.89
C HIS A 577 26.92 -2.13 13.30
N MET A 578 26.19 -1.35 14.11
CA MET A 578 25.30 -0.26 13.65
C MET A 578 25.91 1.15 13.83
N ARG A 579 27.24 1.28 13.76
CA ARG A 579 27.96 2.51 14.16
C ARG A 579 27.49 3.77 13.41
N ASP A 580 27.21 3.66 12.12
CA ASP A 580 26.76 4.77 11.28
C ASP A 580 25.23 4.92 11.21
N ARG A 581 24.51 4.26 12.13
CA ARG A 581 23.04 4.19 12.13
C ARG A 581 22.45 4.57 13.49
N PRO A 582 22.74 5.77 14.04
CA PRO A 582 22.40 6.12 15.43
C PRO A 582 20.88 6.08 15.72
N ARG A 583 20.05 6.53 14.77
CA ARG A 583 18.58 6.47 14.90
C ARG A 583 18.05 5.03 14.89
N HIS A 584 18.60 4.19 14.02
CA HIS A 584 18.24 2.77 13.95
C HIS A 584 18.64 2.05 15.23
N ALA A 585 19.88 2.25 15.69
CA ALA A 585 20.39 1.70 16.94
C ALA A 585 19.55 2.16 18.15
N ALA A 586 19.11 3.42 18.19
CA ALA A 586 18.22 3.91 19.25
C ALA A 586 16.87 3.17 19.28
N VAL A 587 16.28 2.89 18.11
CA VAL A 587 15.03 2.12 18.02
C VAL A 587 15.21 0.68 18.50
N LEU A 588 16.35 0.04 18.16
CA LEU A 588 16.69 -1.30 18.63
C LEU A 588 16.83 -1.35 20.15
N ARG A 589 17.63 -0.43 20.74
CA ARG A 589 17.79 -0.31 22.20
C ARG A 589 16.46 -0.11 22.90
N GLU A 590 15.64 0.81 22.40
CA GLU A 590 14.35 1.13 23.01
C GLU A 590 13.40 -0.08 22.99
N ALA A 591 13.38 -0.85 21.90
CA ALA A 591 12.57 -2.06 21.82
C ALA A 591 13.06 -3.14 22.80
N ALA A 592 14.38 -3.35 22.92
CA ALA A 592 14.97 -4.29 23.86
C ALA A 592 14.67 -3.91 25.32
N THR A 593 14.89 -2.64 25.69
CA THR A 593 14.59 -2.11 27.03
C THR A 593 13.13 -2.32 27.39
N ARG A 594 12.19 -1.95 26.51
CA ARG A 594 10.75 -2.11 26.76
C ARG A 594 10.31 -3.57 26.85
N ALA A 595 11.03 -4.48 26.22
CA ALA A 595 10.75 -5.90 26.27
C ALA A 595 11.33 -6.57 27.54
N GLY A 596 12.12 -5.85 28.34
CA GLY A 596 12.85 -6.44 29.47
C GLY A 596 13.97 -7.38 29.01
N TRP A 597 14.64 -7.05 27.91
CA TRP A 597 15.77 -7.85 27.41
C TRP A 597 16.85 -8.03 28.51
N GLY A 598 17.43 -9.22 28.61
CA GLY A 598 18.41 -9.58 29.65
C GLY A 598 17.81 -9.91 31.02
N GLN A 599 16.50 -9.73 31.24
CA GLN A 599 15.85 -10.17 32.48
C GLN A 599 15.60 -11.69 32.48
N PRO A 600 15.60 -12.35 33.65
CA PRO A 600 15.26 -13.77 33.74
C PRO A 600 13.89 -14.07 33.13
N LEU A 601 13.81 -15.14 32.33
CA LEU A 601 12.58 -15.61 31.71
C LEU A 601 12.13 -16.93 32.35
N PRO A 602 10.81 -17.22 32.37
CA PRO A 602 10.33 -18.54 32.77
C PRO A 602 10.87 -19.66 31.87
N ASP A 603 10.98 -20.86 32.41
CA ASP A 603 11.42 -22.04 31.66
C ASP A 603 10.59 -22.26 30.38
N GLY A 604 11.30 -22.52 29.28
CA GLY A 604 10.68 -22.74 27.97
C GLY A 604 10.17 -21.47 27.29
N VAL A 605 10.47 -20.28 27.83
CA VAL A 605 10.16 -18.98 27.23
C VAL A 605 11.44 -18.32 26.70
N ALA A 606 11.39 -17.77 25.50
CA ALA A 606 12.49 -17.05 24.87
C ALA A 606 12.03 -15.71 24.29
N LEU A 607 12.98 -14.78 24.15
CA LEU A 607 12.83 -13.55 23.36
C LEU A 607 13.65 -13.68 22.08
N GLY A 608 13.06 -13.36 20.93
CA GLY A 608 13.77 -13.14 19.67
C GLY A 608 13.65 -11.69 19.26
N ILE A 609 14.64 -11.16 18.55
CA ILE A 609 14.66 -9.76 18.11
C ILE A 609 15.06 -9.63 16.64
N ALA A 610 14.43 -8.69 15.94
CA ALA A 610 14.78 -8.33 14.57
C ALA A 610 14.53 -6.83 14.34
N THR A 611 15.29 -6.22 13.44
CA THR A 611 15.18 -4.79 13.14
C THR A 611 15.38 -4.49 11.66
N ASN A 612 14.86 -3.35 11.18
CA ASN A 612 15.05 -2.88 9.82
C ASN A 612 14.78 -1.36 9.69
N GLN A 613 15.36 -0.75 8.65
CA GLN A 613 14.92 0.54 8.09
C GLN A 613 14.18 0.29 6.77
N ALA A 614 12.98 0.84 6.60
CA ALA A 614 12.21 0.76 5.37
C ALA A 614 11.47 2.07 5.10
N TYR A 615 11.59 2.62 3.89
CA TYR A 615 10.96 3.89 3.50
C TYR A 615 11.18 5.02 4.54
N ASP A 616 12.44 5.19 4.97
CA ASP A 616 12.88 6.12 6.04
C ASP A 616 12.21 5.95 7.42
N SER A 617 11.50 4.83 7.61
CA SER A 617 10.92 4.41 8.87
C SER A 617 11.78 3.33 9.53
N TYR A 618 11.96 3.43 10.85
CA TYR A 618 12.79 2.51 11.63
C TYR A 618 11.91 1.62 12.49
N VAL A 619 12.20 0.32 12.51
CA VAL A 619 11.43 -0.65 13.31
C VAL A 619 12.35 -1.65 14.00
N ALA A 620 12.03 -1.98 15.25
CA ALA A 620 12.56 -3.13 15.97
C ALA A 620 11.41 -3.89 16.61
N VAL A 621 11.44 -5.22 16.49
CA VAL A 621 10.39 -6.11 17.01
C VAL A 621 11.04 -7.13 17.92
N VAL A 622 10.58 -7.19 19.17
CA VAL A 622 10.90 -8.27 20.09
C VAL A 622 9.70 -9.21 20.18
N ALA A 623 9.91 -10.49 19.93
CA ALA A 623 8.89 -11.53 20.03
C ALA A 623 9.18 -12.42 21.25
N ARG A 624 8.22 -12.51 22.17
CA ARG A 624 8.25 -13.49 23.27
C ARG A 624 7.54 -14.76 22.83
N VAL A 625 8.26 -15.87 22.81
CA VAL A 625 7.76 -17.19 22.41
C VAL A 625 7.86 -18.16 23.58
N ALA A 626 6.86 -19.01 23.74
CA ALA A 626 6.84 -20.06 24.76
C ALA A 626 6.67 -21.42 24.09
N ARG A 627 7.59 -22.35 24.35
CA ARG A 627 7.48 -23.73 23.90
C ARG A 627 6.41 -24.43 24.75
N ARG A 628 5.23 -24.66 24.17
CA ARG A 628 4.29 -25.62 24.77
C ARG A 628 4.86 -27.01 24.57
N GLY A 629 5.00 -27.78 25.66
CA GLY A 629 5.52 -29.15 25.64
C GLY A 629 5.01 -29.93 24.44
N TRP A 630 5.89 -30.14 23.47
CA TRP A 630 5.59 -30.91 22.28
C TRP A 630 5.57 -32.38 22.72
N ARG A 631 4.37 -32.92 22.98
CA ARG A 631 4.20 -34.38 23.07
C ARG A 631 4.37 -34.92 21.66
N GLY A 632 5.59 -35.35 21.33
CA GLY A 632 5.83 -36.24 20.20
C GLY A 632 4.97 -37.49 20.34
N ALA A 633 4.38 -37.91 19.21
CA ALA A 633 3.71 -39.19 18.96
C ALA A 633 3.07 -39.91 20.17
N GLY A 634 1.74 -39.79 20.32
CA GLY A 634 0.94 -40.73 21.10
C GLY A 634 -0.17 -40.10 21.92
N ARG A 635 -1.40 -40.43 21.55
CA ARG A 635 -2.70 -40.16 22.20
C ARG A 635 -3.34 -38.80 21.88
N GLN A 636 -4.38 -38.89 21.05
CA GLN A 636 -5.43 -37.89 20.92
C GLN A 636 -5.99 -37.54 22.30
N ALA A 637 -6.04 -36.25 22.63
CA ALA A 637 -6.85 -35.76 23.73
C ALA A 637 -7.64 -34.54 23.25
N HIS A 638 -8.95 -34.72 23.19
CA HIS A 638 -9.93 -33.72 22.77
C HIS A 638 -9.84 -32.43 23.61
N LEU A 639 -9.87 -31.29 22.92
CA LEU A 639 -10.01 -29.97 23.55
C LEU A 639 -11.39 -29.86 24.22
N ARG A 640 -11.46 -29.68 25.54
CA ARG A 640 -12.63 -29.07 26.21
C ARG A 640 -12.32 -27.62 26.57
N ARG A 641 -13.14 -26.72 26.01
CA ARG A 641 -13.20 -25.27 26.26
C ARG A 641 -13.69 -24.98 27.69
N ARG A 642 -13.17 -23.93 28.31
CA ARG A 642 -13.95 -23.08 29.23
C ARG A 642 -13.81 -21.63 28.78
N LEU A 643 -14.94 -21.05 28.37
CA LEU A 643 -15.16 -19.62 28.15
C LEU A 643 -15.50 -18.98 29.50
N ARG A 644 -14.88 -17.84 29.82
CA ARG A 644 -15.46 -16.79 30.68
C ARG A 644 -14.88 -15.43 30.28
N ASP A 645 -15.74 -14.43 30.44
CA ASP A 645 -15.78 -13.11 29.81
C ASP A 645 -14.70 -12.08 30.20
N ARG A 646 -14.76 -10.96 29.45
CA ARG A 646 -14.23 -9.59 29.65
C ARG A 646 -12.82 -9.36 29.09
N GLY A 647 -12.48 -8.29 28.38
CA GLY A 647 -13.12 -7.01 28.06
C GLY A 647 -12.02 -5.94 27.89
N VAL A 648 -12.02 -5.23 26.75
CA VAL A 648 -11.35 -3.95 26.44
C VAL A 648 -9.82 -3.84 26.60
N ALA A 649 -9.08 -3.89 25.48
CA ALA A 649 -7.99 -2.95 25.13
C ALA A 649 -7.40 -3.33 23.76
N GLY A 650 -7.72 -2.56 22.70
CA GLY A 650 -7.19 -2.78 21.35
C GLY A 650 -6.54 -1.51 20.79
N ARG A 651 -5.23 -1.37 20.97
CA ARG A 651 -4.37 -0.48 20.18
C ARG A 651 -3.06 -1.21 19.85
N ARG A 652 -2.59 -1.00 18.62
CA ARG A 652 -1.32 -1.46 18.03
C ARG A 652 -1.19 -2.97 17.80
N ARG A 653 -1.97 -3.53 16.88
CA ARG A 653 -1.74 -4.88 16.32
C ARG A 653 -2.26 -4.96 14.88
N GLY A 654 -1.56 -4.31 13.95
CA GLY A 654 -1.84 -4.40 12.51
C GLY A 654 -0.63 -4.93 11.73
N ALA A 655 0.55 -4.32 11.95
CA ALA A 655 1.79 -4.68 11.26
C ALA A 655 2.49 -5.91 11.88
N ALA A 656 2.53 -6.03 13.22
CA ALA A 656 3.20 -7.15 13.90
C ALA A 656 2.44 -8.49 13.79
N VAL A 657 1.14 -8.48 13.45
CA VAL A 657 0.27 -9.67 13.51
C VAL A 657 0.45 -10.60 12.31
N ARG A 658 1.11 -10.17 11.21
CA ARG A 658 1.22 -11.00 9.99
C ARG A 658 2.52 -11.78 9.85
N ARG A 659 3.50 -11.61 10.75
CA ARG A 659 4.87 -12.14 10.58
C ARG A 659 5.13 -13.55 11.15
N ALA A 660 4.15 -14.25 11.69
CA ALA A 660 4.42 -15.43 12.54
C ALA A 660 3.77 -16.76 12.08
N ASP A 661 3.69 -17.00 10.78
CA ASP A 661 3.60 -18.36 10.20
C ASP A 661 4.73 -18.51 9.16
N VAL A 662 5.98 -18.59 9.64
CA VAL A 662 7.15 -19.08 8.87
C VAL A 662 7.97 -19.94 9.82
N GLY A 663 7.84 -21.26 9.67
CA GLY A 663 8.52 -22.31 10.44
C GLY A 663 8.12 -23.67 9.85
N PRO A 664 9.02 -24.68 9.81
CA PRO A 664 8.95 -25.73 8.81
C PRO A 664 7.80 -26.70 9.10
N ARG A 665 6.93 -26.92 8.11
CA ARG A 665 6.20 -28.17 7.96
C ARG A 665 6.17 -28.53 6.46
N PRO A 666 6.68 -29.69 6.06
CA PRO A 666 6.48 -30.18 4.71
C PRO A 666 5.00 -30.55 4.57
N ARG A 667 4.35 -30.06 3.52
CA ARG A 667 3.07 -30.61 3.06
C ARG A 667 3.13 -30.73 1.54
N ASP A 668 3.28 -31.98 1.14
CA ASP A 668 3.25 -32.46 -0.22
C ASP A 668 1.94 -32.08 -0.93
N VAL A 669 2.06 -31.75 -2.20
CA VAL A 669 0.95 -31.70 -3.14
C VAL A 669 1.27 -32.73 -4.23
N ARG A 670 0.59 -33.87 -4.20
CA ARG A 670 0.48 -34.76 -5.37
C ARG A 670 -0.83 -34.47 -6.09
N PRO A 671 -0.90 -34.63 -7.41
CA PRO A 671 -2.11 -34.37 -8.17
C PRO A 671 -3.04 -35.56 -8.00
N ASP A 672 -4.07 -35.46 -7.16
CA ASP A 672 -5.24 -36.32 -7.34
C ASP A 672 -6.55 -35.71 -6.82
N ARG A 673 -7.60 -36.06 -7.55
CA ARG A 673 -8.95 -35.48 -7.54
C ARG A 673 -9.65 -35.60 -6.18
N HIS A 674 -9.83 -34.50 -5.44
CA HIS A 674 -11.01 -34.21 -4.59
C HIS A 674 -10.95 -32.82 -3.91
N PRO A 675 -12.08 -32.14 -3.65
CA PRO A 675 -12.08 -30.74 -3.21
C PRO A 675 -11.90 -30.63 -1.69
N GLN A 676 -10.70 -30.27 -1.22
CA GLN A 676 -10.53 -29.81 0.17
C GLN A 676 -10.74 -28.29 0.26
N ARG A 677 -11.61 -27.87 1.19
CA ARG A 677 -12.00 -26.47 1.42
C ARG A 677 -10.80 -25.58 1.81
N PRO A 678 -10.48 -24.49 1.09
CA PRO A 678 -9.17 -23.84 1.17
C PRO A 678 -8.89 -22.99 2.41
N ARG A 679 -9.91 -22.60 3.22
CA ARG A 679 -9.63 -21.97 4.53
C ARG A 679 -8.83 -22.88 5.48
N ALA A 680 -8.83 -24.20 5.26
CA ALA A 680 -8.08 -25.14 6.08
C ALA A 680 -6.62 -25.35 5.62
N ALA A 681 -6.30 -25.06 4.34
CA ALA A 681 -4.99 -25.30 3.75
C ALA A 681 -4.02 -24.12 3.94
N VAL A 682 -4.52 -22.88 3.86
CA VAL A 682 -3.74 -21.66 4.12
C VAL A 682 -4.05 -21.17 5.53
N LYS A 683 -3.12 -21.38 6.47
CA LYS A 683 -3.28 -20.92 7.85
C LYS A 683 -3.04 -19.42 7.95
N LEU A 684 -4.08 -18.68 8.31
CA LEU A 684 -3.97 -17.32 8.83
C LEU A 684 -3.93 -17.35 10.37
N ARG A 685 -3.33 -16.35 11.01
CA ARG A 685 -3.37 -16.22 12.47
C ARG A 685 -4.82 -16.05 12.95
N HIS A 686 -5.24 -16.94 13.86
CA HIS A 686 -6.49 -16.81 14.62
C HIS A 686 -6.27 -15.98 15.90
N LEU A 687 -7.32 -15.29 16.37
CA LEU A 687 -7.34 -14.48 17.60
C LEU A 687 -6.79 -15.21 18.85
N SER A 688 -6.86 -16.55 18.91
CA SER A 688 -6.32 -17.35 20.00
C SER A 688 -4.79 -17.46 20.03
N ARG A 689 -4.08 -16.87 19.05
CA ARG A 689 -2.60 -16.85 18.95
C ARG A 689 -1.99 -15.50 19.34
N ASP A 690 -2.79 -14.56 19.80
CA ASP A 690 -2.33 -13.25 20.26
C ASP A 690 -1.96 -13.32 21.75
N ALA A 691 -0.69 -13.05 22.08
CA ALA A 691 -0.23 -12.98 23.46
C ALA A 691 -0.87 -11.77 24.16
N HIS A 692 -1.68 -12.00 25.19
CA HIS A 692 -2.14 -10.99 26.12
C HIS A 692 -1.55 -11.32 27.49
N GLU A 693 -0.72 -10.44 28.03
CA GLU A 693 -0.44 -10.40 29.47
C GLU A 693 -0.61 -8.96 29.97
N ARG A 694 -1.41 -8.81 31.03
CA ARG A 694 -1.51 -7.62 31.87
C ARG A 694 -0.82 -7.95 33.20
N HIS A 695 -0.09 -6.98 33.74
CA HIS A 695 0.41 -7.02 35.11
C HIS A 695 -0.76 -7.04 36.12
N ALA A 696 -0.70 -7.98 37.07
CA ALA A 696 -1.57 -8.03 38.23
C ALA A 696 -1.04 -7.08 39.32
N GLY A 697 -1.90 -6.19 39.79
CA GLY A 697 -1.66 -5.35 40.97
C GLY A 697 -1.90 -6.13 42.27
N ASN A 698 -1.07 -5.82 43.26
CA ASN A 698 -1.15 -6.30 44.64
C ASN A 698 -2.55 -6.05 45.25
N ARG A 699 -3.16 -7.10 45.80
CA ARG A 699 -4.30 -6.99 46.71
C ARG A 699 -3.79 -6.86 48.13
N HIS A 700 -4.28 -5.88 48.88
CA HIS A 700 -4.49 -6.01 50.32
C HIS A 700 -5.92 -5.59 50.67
N SER A 701 -6.48 -6.37 51.59
CA SER A 701 -7.87 -6.44 52.05
C SER A 701 -8.37 -5.22 52.82
N ARG A 702 -9.68 -4.91 52.75
CA ARG A 702 -10.63 -5.00 53.89
C ARG A 702 -12.05 -4.47 53.55
N ARG A 703 -13.03 -5.32 53.89
CA ARG A 703 -14.40 -5.13 54.42
C ARG A 703 -15.39 -4.08 53.87
N ALA A 704 -16.50 -4.64 53.38
CA ALA A 704 -17.93 -4.28 53.45
C ALA A 704 -18.40 -2.98 54.12
N GLY A 705 -19.33 -2.29 53.44
CA GLY A 705 -20.29 -1.32 53.99
C GLY A 705 -21.19 -0.72 52.88
N ARG A 706 -22.51 -0.90 52.99
CA ARG A 706 -23.57 -0.48 52.04
C ARG A 706 -23.94 1.03 52.21
N PRO A 707 -24.84 1.62 51.37
CA PRO A 707 -24.68 2.96 50.78
C PRO A 707 -25.54 4.07 51.41
N ARG A 708 -25.21 5.35 51.16
CA ARG A 708 -26.16 6.48 51.24
C ARG A 708 -25.94 7.54 50.15
N LYS A 709 -27.08 8.16 49.81
CA LYS A 709 -27.37 9.11 48.71
C LYS A 709 -26.86 10.54 48.95
N ALA A 710 -26.77 11.26 47.82
CA ALA A 710 -27.07 12.68 47.58
C ALA A 710 -26.12 13.79 48.07
N GLY A 711 -25.90 14.80 47.20
CA GLY A 711 -25.51 16.15 47.61
C GLY A 711 -24.56 16.88 46.66
N ARG A 712 -25.06 17.94 46.02
CA ARG A 712 -24.32 18.93 45.20
C ARG A 712 -23.43 19.85 46.05
N CYS A 713 -22.35 20.39 45.46
CA CYS A 713 -21.83 21.79 45.54
C CYS A 713 -20.40 21.81 44.94
N ARG A 714 -20.12 22.43 43.77
CA ARG A 714 -19.83 23.84 43.42
C ARG A 714 -18.61 24.49 44.11
N ARG A 715 -17.67 24.93 43.23
CA ARG A 715 -16.62 25.99 43.35
C ARG A 715 -15.43 25.66 44.25
N ALA A 716 -14.21 26.17 44.09
CA ALA A 716 -13.38 26.87 43.07
C ALA A 716 -12.02 27.16 43.79
N VAL A 717 -11.04 27.79 43.11
CA VAL A 717 -9.78 28.39 43.64
C VAL A 717 -8.59 27.39 43.64
N GLU A 718 -7.65 27.48 42.67
CA GLU A 718 -6.39 28.27 42.67
C GLU A 718 -5.46 27.90 43.85
N SER A 719 -4.14 27.89 43.81
CA SER A 719 -3.08 27.96 42.81
C SER A 719 -1.83 27.47 43.59
N CYS A 720 -0.82 26.90 42.94
CA CYS A 720 0.56 27.06 43.39
C CYS A 720 1.51 26.76 42.23
N ARG A 721 2.26 27.79 41.86
CA ARG A 721 3.39 27.77 40.95
C ARG A 721 4.67 27.45 41.73
N ASP A 722 5.64 26.97 40.96
CA ASP A 722 7.07 27.28 40.98
C ASP A 722 8.12 26.21 41.37
N ALA A 723 9.21 26.34 40.61
CA ALA A 723 10.49 25.63 40.55
C ALA A 723 10.44 24.23 39.90
N GLY A 724 11.01 23.96 38.72
CA GLY A 724 12.10 24.61 38.00
C GLY A 724 13.28 23.66 37.95
N ASP A 725 13.42 22.89 36.86
CA ASP A 725 14.75 22.48 36.42
C ASP A 725 14.79 22.20 34.91
N ARG A 726 15.81 22.77 34.29
CA ARG A 726 16.07 22.79 32.86
C ARG A 726 16.95 21.60 32.51
N GLU A 727 16.43 20.64 31.76
CA GLU A 727 17.27 19.79 30.91
C GLU A 727 16.73 19.76 29.48
N ARG A 728 17.67 19.99 28.55
CA ARG A 728 17.45 20.10 27.11
C ARG A 728 17.03 18.74 26.55
N GLY A 729 15.72 18.50 26.49
CA GLY A 729 15.12 17.37 25.80
C GLY A 729 14.99 17.62 24.30
N VAL A 730 15.73 16.87 23.49
CA VAL A 730 15.52 16.73 22.04
C VAL A 730 14.11 16.17 21.83
N PRO A 731 13.23 16.81 21.03
CA PRO A 731 11.87 16.30 20.83
C PRO A 731 11.92 15.07 19.93
N ILE A 732 11.68 13.89 20.52
CA ILE A 732 11.45 12.64 19.80
C ILE A 732 10.07 12.73 19.15
N ASP A 733 10.07 12.99 17.84
CA ASP A 733 8.89 12.97 16.99
C ASP A 733 8.24 11.57 17.01
N ARG A 734 7.07 11.47 17.64
CA ARG A 734 6.24 10.25 17.69
C ARG A 734 5.30 10.22 16.49
N GLN A 735 5.85 10.24 15.28
CA GLN A 735 5.14 9.86 14.07
C GLN A 735 5.72 8.54 13.54
N THR A 736 4.99 7.46 13.78
CA THR A 736 5.18 6.22 13.00
C THR A 736 3.85 5.47 13.01
N VAL A 737 3.09 5.68 11.94
CA VAL A 737 2.00 4.80 11.52
C VAL A 737 2.64 3.87 10.48
N ALA A 738 2.86 2.61 10.86
CA ALA A 738 3.34 1.53 9.98
C ALA A 738 2.42 0.30 10.13
#